data_AF-Q4ZM18-F1
#
_entry.id   AF-Q4ZM18-F1
#
_cell.length_a   1.000
_cell.length_b   1.000
_cell.length_c   1.000
_cell.angle_alpha   90.00
_cell.angle_beta   90.00
_cell.angle_gamma   90.00
#
_symmetry.space_group_name_H-M   'P 1'
#
loop_
_entity.id
_entity.type
_entity.pdbx_description
1 polymer ?
#
loop_
_entity_poly.entity_id
_entity_poly.type
_entity_poly.pdbx_seq_one_letter_code
_entity_poly.pdbx_strand_id
1 'polypeptide(L)'
;MLNPKIITQYKNKKVDAASTMTDISGKNILMGFWHNWPSESGQGYQQGMFAEMPLTGIDKAYNVIAVAFMKGAGIPTFKPYNLSDEAFRAQVAELNAQGRAVLISLGGADAHIELHAGQEEALAYEIIRLVEVYGFDGLDIDLEQAAITFADNRTVLPAALRMVREHYETEGKHFIISMAPEFPYLRSAARDTPLLKEITTYFPFLKEAVAFLTSFRSGGAYLAYIEALEDLYDFIAPQYYNQGGDGIWVDELNLWVTQNNDAHKKEFLYYLTDSLIHGTRGFTKIPANRLAIGLPTNNDAAATGYVINPDDVKYALDTLQADGNPIRGLMTWSVNWDNGTPKVGEAYKWEFAKRYGYLTGGETPVPDKPSVPTGLRSTEQTPTSVKLVWSLSAGQNPVLRYELRRDNSVSLFADSPSYEDTGLQSGITYSYQVRAIDVMGNTSAFSPAISVSTQAGGGGAANPTPPVLSLAGVTDRSVSLEWTQSSSEAGLLEYQIARDGWPFVKVPADQPRVYTDENLTAGRTYTYFVIAKDIQGKWSEISNELEVPTDLEPYRPSVPVDFRSTGRTTTSITLDWSVSTDASGPFDYELFREGVSIGKGKVPPFTDEGLLQSRLYGYHIIATDSLGNSSGLSEELLATTESEASNDRPAPPGNLRQTGATPTSVSLAWDAPTGGTAVDVYHIYSFDAPTVTVDSTVLTYTVRGLTPSKTYQYLVGARDKDSELSGPSNIVHASTSAALPEWKTNTDYVKGDKVMYAGASYICLNPHHSQTDWYPGGAPTLWAPWTEQAGGRGFRDWPKEWQ
;
A
#
# COMPACT_ATOMS: atom_id res chain seq x y z
N MET A 1 24.53 38.80 -2.17
CA MET A 1 23.54 39.88 -1.96
C MET A 1 23.20 40.50 -3.30
N LEU A 2 21.91 40.52 -3.65
CA LEU A 2 21.39 41.10 -4.88
C LEU A 2 21.64 42.62 -4.96
N ASN A 3 21.73 43.16 -6.17
CA ASN A 3 21.99 44.57 -6.40
C ASN A 3 20.77 45.43 -6.03
N PRO A 4 20.83 46.28 -5.00
CA PRO A 4 19.68 47.07 -4.55
C PRO A 4 19.16 48.05 -5.61
N LYS A 5 20.03 48.50 -6.52
CA LYS A 5 19.63 49.40 -7.62
C LYS A 5 18.72 48.71 -8.64
N ILE A 6 18.88 47.41 -8.85
CA ILE A 6 18.01 46.64 -9.75
C ILE A 6 16.67 46.41 -9.07
N ILE A 7 16.67 45.96 -7.80
CA ILE A 7 15.45 45.74 -7.01
C ILE A 7 14.58 47.00 -6.93
N THR A 8 15.20 48.18 -6.73
CA THR A 8 14.48 49.45 -6.65
C THR A 8 13.70 49.78 -7.93
N GLN A 9 14.07 49.21 -9.09
CA GLN A 9 13.32 49.39 -10.34
C GLN A 9 11.99 48.64 -10.34
N TYR A 10 11.90 47.55 -9.58
CA TYR A 10 10.70 46.73 -9.49
C TYR A 10 9.78 47.17 -8.36
N LYS A 11 10.30 47.85 -7.32
CA LYS A 11 9.53 48.25 -6.15
C LYS A 11 8.21 48.93 -6.52
N ASN A 12 7.13 48.37 -6.01
CA ASN A 12 5.81 48.94 -6.20
C ASN A 12 5.71 50.29 -5.49
N LYS A 13 5.16 51.29 -6.18
CA LYS A 13 4.97 52.63 -5.61
C LYS A 13 3.74 52.71 -4.72
N LYS A 14 2.82 51.76 -4.83
CA LYS A 14 1.60 51.66 -4.03
C LYS A 14 1.86 50.69 -2.88
N VAL A 15 1.72 51.20 -1.66
CA VAL A 15 1.74 50.37 -0.45
C VAL A 15 0.31 49.96 -0.12
N ASP A 16 0.06 48.66 -0.13
CA ASP A 16 -1.22 48.01 0.19
C ASP A 16 -0.99 46.70 0.96
N ALA A 17 -2.05 45.97 1.30
CA ALA A 17 -1.93 44.72 2.08
C ALA A 17 -1.00 43.69 1.41
N ALA A 18 -0.98 43.65 0.08
CA ALA A 18 -0.06 42.84 -0.73
C ALA A 18 1.41 43.29 -0.68
N SER A 19 1.74 44.30 0.12
CA SER A 19 3.12 44.73 0.37
C SER A 19 3.72 44.10 1.63
N THR A 20 2.91 43.43 2.46
CA THR A 20 3.30 43.09 3.86
C THR A 20 3.73 41.63 4.08
N MET A 21 3.42 40.72 3.15
CA MET A 21 3.55 39.26 3.29
C MET A 21 2.76 38.68 4.47
N THR A 22 1.76 37.84 4.15
CA THR A 22 0.87 37.24 5.15
C THR A 22 1.60 36.21 6.00
N ASP A 23 1.62 36.39 7.32
CA ASP A 23 2.20 35.42 8.25
C ASP A 23 1.26 34.22 8.50
N ILE A 24 1.78 33.03 8.17
CA ILE A 24 1.13 31.75 8.40
C ILE A 24 1.62 31.05 9.67
N SER A 25 2.67 31.55 10.34
CA SER A 25 3.30 30.90 11.49
C SER A 25 2.31 30.53 12.59
N GLY A 26 2.45 29.32 13.15
CA GLY A 26 1.58 28.82 14.22
C GLY A 26 0.11 28.53 13.85
N LYS A 27 -0.29 28.71 12.59
CA LYS A 27 -1.66 28.42 12.11
C LYS A 27 -1.69 27.14 11.26
N ASN A 28 -2.72 26.32 11.38
CA ASN A 28 -2.94 25.26 10.41
C ASN A 28 -3.24 25.86 9.02
N ILE A 29 -2.93 25.09 7.97
CA ILE A 29 -3.17 25.52 6.59
C ILE A 29 -4.23 24.64 5.91
N LEU A 30 -5.03 25.29 5.07
CA LEU A 30 -5.81 24.68 4.01
C LEU A 30 -5.36 25.36 2.72
N MET A 31 -4.41 24.72 2.05
CA MET A 31 -3.82 25.20 0.81
C MET A 31 -4.63 24.71 -0.38
N GLY A 32 -4.87 25.57 -1.37
CA GLY A 32 -5.51 25.15 -2.62
C GLY A 32 -4.86 25.80 -3.85
N PHE A 33 -4.69 25.02 -4.91
CA PHE A 33 -4.20 25.54 -6.19
C PHE A 33 -5.30 26.33 -6.93
N TRP A 34 -4.96 27.47 -7.52
CA TRP A 34 -5.83 28.27 -8.39
C TRP A 34 -5.31 28.32 -9.83
N HIS A 35 -6.16 28.00 -10.79
CA HIS A 35 -5.80 27.84 -12.21
C HIS A 35 -5.73 29.18 -12.94
N ASN A 36 -4.58 29.49 -13.54
CA ASN A 36 -4.37 30.66 -14.40
C ASN A 36 -4.55 30.32 -15.89
N TRP A 37 -5.61 29.61 -16.26
CA TRP A 37 -5.99 29.31 -17.64
C TRP A 37 -7.50 29.09 -17.74
N PRO A 38 -8.11 29.28 -18.93
CA PRO A 38 -9.55 29.09 -19.09
C PRO A 38 -9.95 27.61 -18.92
N SER A 39 -11.20 27.37 -18.53
CA SER A 39 -11.75 26.02 -18.42
C SER A 39 -12.11 25.46 -19.80
N GLU A 40 -11.72 24.22 -20.07
CA GLU A 40 -12.11 23.49 -21.27
C GLU A 40 -13.11 22.36 -20.98
N SER A 41 -13.93 22.00 -21.97
CA SER A 41 -14.93 20.93 -21.83
C SER A 41 -14.25 19.56 -21.77
N GLY A 42 -14.61 18.73 -20.78
CA GLY A 42 -14.10 17.36 -20.66
C GLY A 42 -12.68 17.24 -20.10
N GLN A 43 -12.09 18.34 -19.61
CA GLN A 43 -10.70 18.35 -19.12
C GLN A 43 -10.50 17.61 -17.79
N GLY A 44 -11.56 17.37 -17.01
CA GLY A 44 -11.48 16.61 -15.77
C GLY A 44 -11.23 15.13 -16.03
N TYR A 45 -10.67 14.42 -15.05
CA TYR A 45 -10.44 12.97 -15.17
C TYR A 45 -11.74 12.17 -15.36
N GLN A 46 -12.89 12.67 -14.88
CA GLN A 46 -14.23 12.14 -15.14
C GLN A 46 -15.01 13.00 -16.15
N GLN A 47 -14.29 13.77 -16.97
CA GLN A 47 -14.80 14.63 -18.03
C GLN A 47 -15.68 15.79 -17.53
N GLY A 48 -15.51 16.21 -16.28
CA GLY A 48 -16.09 17.42 -15.73
C GLY A 48 -15.34 18.69 -16.17
N MET A 49 -15.77 19.82 -15.61
CA MET A 49 -15.22 21.16 -15.85
C MET A 49 -14.94 21.87 -14.52
N PHE A 50 -13.76 22.47 -14.36
CA PHE A 50 -13.48 23.31 -13.21
C PHE A 50 -14.14 24.69 -13.36
N ALA A 51 -14.37 25.40 -12.26
CA ALA A 51 -14.91 26.75 -12.29
C ALA A 51 -13.81 27.79 -12.54
N GLU A 52 -14.04 28.69 -13.50
CA GLU A 52 -13.27 29.94 -13.60
C GLU A 52 -13.78 30.94 -12.57
N MET A 53 -12.88 31.53 -11.78
CA MET A 53 -13.24 32.46 -10.71
C MET A 53 -12.13 33.46 -10.43
N PRO A 54 -12.44 34.68 -9.96
CA PRO A 54 -11.43 35.58 -9.38
C PRO A 54 -10.89 35.00 -8.07
N LEU A 55 -9.69 35.43 -7.65
CA LEU A 55 -9.11 35.03 -6.35
C LEU A 55 -10.05 35.38 -5.18
N THR A 56 -10.76 36.50 -5.28
CA THR A 56 -11.75 36.94 -4.28
C THR A 56 -13.01 36.06 -4.21
N GLY A 57 -13.21 35.19 -5.20
CA GLY A 57 -14.27 34.18 -5.22
C GLY A 57 -13.92 32.88 -4.50
N ILE A 58 -12.65 32.69 -4.09
CA ILE A 58 -12.20 31.49 -3.39
C ILE A 58 -12.76 31.47 -1.97
N ASP A 59 -13.34 30.34 -1.56
CA ASP A 59 -13.85 30.12 -0.20
C ASP A 59 -12.83 30.53 0.87
N LYS A 60 -13.31 31.18 1.93
CA LYS A 60 -12.48 31.76 3.00
C LYS A 60 -11.77 30.69 3.84
N ALA A 61 -12.22 29.44 3.79
CA ALA A 61 -11.51 28.32 4.42
C ALA A 61 -10.09 28.16 3.85
N TYR A 62 -9.88 28.44 2.56
CA TYR A 62 -8.54 28.40 1.96
C TYR A 62 -7.73 29.62 2.40
N ASN A 63 -6.81 29.41 3.35
CA ASN A 63 -5.95 30.45 3.89
C ASN A 63 -4.57 30.52 3.23
N VAL A 64 -4.23 29.56 2.36
CA VAL A 64 -3.07 29.60 1.46
C VAL A 64 -3.55 29.25 0.04
N ILE A 65 -3.24 30.10 -0.93
CA ILE A 65 -3.62 29.91 -2.33
C ILE A 65 -2.35 29.81 -3.16
N ALA A 66 -2.17 28.75 -3.93
CA ALA A 66 -1.05 28.61 -4.86
C ALA A 66 -1.50 28.87 -6.30
N VAL A 67 -0.98 29.92 -6.93
CA VAL A 67 -1.35 30.31 -8.28
C VAL A 67 -0.56 29.47 -9.29
N ALA A 68 -1.27 28.65 -10.06
CA ALA A 68 -0.72 27.74 -11.05
C ALA A 68 -0.73 28.41 -12.45
N PHE A 69 0.38 28.63 -13.14
CA PHE A 69 1.77 28.40 -12.76
C PHE A 69 2.70 29.50 -13.30
N MET A 70 3.84 29.69 -12.65
CA MET A 70 5.05 30.30 -13.21
C MET A 70 5.77 29.26 -14.07
N LYS A 71 5.98 29.56 -15.36
CA LYS A 71 6.56 28.63 -16.34
C LYS A 71 7.19 29.36 -17.53
N GLY A 72 7.76 28.61 -18.47
CA GLY A 72 8.31 29.12 -19.73
C GLY A 72 9.82 28.91 -19.87
N ALA A 73 10.30 28.94 -21.12
CA ALA A 73 11.71 28.74 -21.46
C ALA A 73 12.59 29.92 -20.98
N GLY A 74 13.83 29.61 -20.57
CA GLY A 74 14.74 30.59 -19.99
C GLY A 74 14.44 30.82 -18.50
N ILE A 75 14.30 32.09 -18.08
CA ILE A 75 13.86 32.40 -16.71
C ILE A 75 12.32 32.29 -16.68
N PRO A 76 11.74 31.33 -15.92
CA PRO A 76 10.29 31.17 -15.84
C PRO A 76 9.62 32.46 -15.35
N THR A 77 8.41 32.74 -15.83
CA THR A 77 7.68 33.95 -15.46
C THR A 77 6.18 33.66 -15.32
N PHE A 78 5.43 34.66 -14.87
CA PHE A 78 3.98 34.57 -14.68
C PHE A 78 3.28 35.83 -15.21
N LYS A 79 2.10 35.60 -15.80
CA LYS A 79 1.15 36.64 -16.17
C LYS A 79 -0.29 36.15 -16.02
N PRO A 80 -1.20 36.92 -15.40
CA PRO A 80 -2.61 36.56 -15.32
C PRO A 80 -3.22 36.37 -16.73
N TYR A 81 -3.96 35.28 -16.95
CA TYR A 81 -4.50 34.97 -18.27
C TYR A 81 -5.63 35.89 -18.72
N ASN A 82 -6.42 36.41 -17.76
CA ASN A 82 -7.63 37.20 -18.03
C ASN A 82 -7.77 38.48 -17.18
N LEU A 83 -6.71 38.89 -16.46
CA LEU A 83 -6.71 40.09 -15.61
C LEU A 83 -5.54 41.01 -15.97
N SER A 84 -5.70 42.31 -15.71
CA SER A 84 -4.54 43.23 -15.69
C SER A 84 -3.72 43.01 -14.42
N ASP A 85 -2.45 43.39 -14.45
CA ASP A 85 -1.54 43.28 -13.32
C ASP A 85 -2.10 44.00 -12.07
N GLU A 86 -2.67 45.20 -12.25
CA GLU A 86 -3.27 45.97 -11.16
C GLU A 86 -4.53 45.32 -10.60
N ALA A 87 -5.37 44.73 -11.46
CA ALA A 87 -6.59 44.04 -11.04
C ALA A 87 -6.26 42.75 -10.27
N PHE A 88 -5.27 42.00 -10.74
CA PHE A 88 -4.78 40.81 -10.06
C PHE A 88 -4.18 41.17 -8.69
N ARG A 89 -3.28 42.17 -8.64
CA ARG A 89 -2.70 42.65 -7.37
C ARG A 89 -3.76 43.12 -6.39
N ALA A 90 -4.80 43.81 -6.86
CA ALA A 90 -5.89 44.26 -6.00
C ALA A 90 -6.62 43.08 -5.32
N GLN A 91 -6.81 41.97 -6.04
CA GLN A 91 -7.40 40.76 -5.47
C GLN A 91 -6.45 40.08 -4.47
N VAL A 92 -5.15 40.01 -4.76
CA VAL A 92 -4.15 39.51 -3.80
C VAL A 92 -4.14 40.34 -2.52
N ALA A 93 -4.16 41.68 -2.64
CA ALA A 93 -4.24 42.58 -1.49
C ALA A 93 -5.52 42.36 -0.67
N GLU A 94 -6.65 42.06 -1.30
CA GLU A 94 -7.88 41.73 -0.58
C GLU A 94 -7.76 40.41 0.19
N LEU A 95 -7.13 39.39 -0.38
CA LEU A 95 -6.86 38.12 0.31
C LEU A 95 -5.88 38.32 1.48
N ASN A 96 -4.80 39.08 1.28
CA ASN A 96 -3.83 39.36 2.34
C ASN A 96 -4.45 40.18 3.49
N ALA A 97 -5.36 41.11 3.19
CA ALA A 97 -6.11 41.84 4.21
C ALA A 97 -7.00 40.91 5.07
N GLN A 98 -7.36 39.73 4.55
CA GLN A 98 -8.07 38.67 5.28
C GLN A 98 -7.12 37.72 6.01
N GLY A 99 -5.81 37.94 5.95
CA GLY A 99 -4.79 37.05 6.53
C GLY A 99 -4.61 35.76 5.73
N ARG A 100 -4.89 35.78 4.42
CA ARG A 100 -4.74 34.64 3.50
C ARG A 100 -3.53 34.88 2.60
N ALA A 101 -2.61 33.92 2.54
CA ALA A 101 -1.41 33.99 1.73
C ALA A 101 -1.70 33.55 0.28
N VAL A 102 -1.05 34.20 -0.69
CA VAL A 102 -1.08 33.88 -2.12
C VAL A 102 0.35 33.63 -2.59
N LEU A 103 0.64 32.39 -2.93
CA LEU A 103 1.92 31.93 -3.45
C LEU A 103 1.87 31.88 -4.98
N ILE A 104 3.02 32.03 -5.64
CA ILE A 104 3.18 31.64 -7.04
C ILE A 104 3.74 30.21 -7.10
N SER A 105 3.11 29.29 -7.82
CA SER A 105 3.64 27.93 -7.98
C SER A 105 4.49 27.83 -9.25
N LEU A 106 5.73 27.38 -9.11
CA LEU A 106 6.68 27.14 -10.19
C LEU A 106 6.59 25.67 -10.63
N GLY A 107 6.08 25.43 -11.83
CA GLY A 107 5.95 24.08 -12.35
C GLY A 107 4.69 23.82 -13.18
N GLY A 108 4.12 22.62 -12.99
CA GLY A 108 2.99 22.08 -13.74
C GLY A 108 3.34 21.41 -15.07
N ALA A 109 2.36 20.69 -15.61
CA ALA A 109 2.49 19.96 -16.87
C ALA A 109 2.94 20.88 -18.01
N ASP A 110 3.93 20.39 -18.77
CA ASP A 110 4.54 21.08 -19.92
C ASP A 110 5.25 22.42 -19.59
N ALA A 111 5.63 22.65 -18.32
CA ALA A 111 6.29 23.91 -17.94
C ALA A 111 7.68 24.13 -18.58
N HIS A 112 8.35 23.04 -19.00
CA HIS A 112 9.69 23.03 -19.60
C HIS A 112 10.68 23.96 -18.88
N ILE A 113 10.78 23.81 -17.56
CA ILE A 113 11.68 24.62 -16.73
C ILE A 113 13.11 24.08 -16.93
N GLU A 114 13.96 24.90 -17.53
CA GLU A 114 15.36 24.59 -17.82
C GLU A 114 16.23 25.77 -17.37
N LEU A 115 16.67 25.72 -16.11
CA LEU A 115 17.59 26.70 -15.54
C LEU A 115 19.02 26.22 -15.71
N HIS A 116 19.92 27.16 -16.00
CA HIS A 116 21.35 26.92 -16.18
C HIS A 116 22.17 27.67 -15.13
N ALA A 117 23.29 27.09 -14.71
CA ALA A 117 24.21 27.72 -13.78
C ALA A 117 24.56 29.16 -14.20
N GLY A 118 24.54 30.10 -13.25
CA GLY A 118 24.69 31.54 -13.51
C GLY A 118 23.36 32.29 -13.68
N GLN A 119 22.21 31.60 -13.68
CA GLN A 119 20.88 32.21 -13.73
C GLN A 119 20.25 32.47 -12.35
N GLU A 120 20.98 32.22 -11.26
CA GLU A 120 20.45 32.32 -9.89
C GLU A 120 19.94 33.73 -9.58
N GLU A 121 20.74 34.75 -9.88
CA GLU A 121 20.33 36.14 -9.67
C GLU A 121 19.18 36.55 -10.60
N ALA A 122 19.20 36.10 -11.85
CA ALA A 122 18.16 36.43 -12.83
C ALA A 122 16.81 35.87 -12.40
N LEU A 123 16.78 34.63 -11.91
CA LEU A 123 15.60 34.02 -11.33
C LEU A 123 15.16 34.74 -10.05
N ALA A 124 16.09 35.09 -9.16
CA ALA A 124 15.76 35.82 -7.94
C ALA A 124 15.15 37.21 -8.24
N TYR A 125 15.69 37.95 -9.21
CA TYR A 125 15.11 39.23 -9.65
C TYR A 125 13.72 39.05 -10.24
N GLU A 126 13.48 38.00 -11.02
CA GLU A 126 12.15 37.73 -11.58
C GLU A 126 11.14 37.39 -10.48
N ILE A 127 11.50 36.56 -9.50
CA ILE A 127 10.64 36.28 -8.34
C ILE A 127 10.32 37.56 -7.57
N ILE A 128 11.32 38.41 -7.31
CA ILE A 128 11.12 39.72 -6.64
C ILE A 128 10.20 40.61 -7.49
N ARG A 129 10.38 40.65 -8.81
CA ARG A 129 9.50 41.41 -9.70
C ARG A 129 8.07 40.91 -9.61
N LEU A 130 7.83 39.59 -9.58
CA LEU A 130 6.50 39.01 -9.45
C LEU A 130 5.84 39.38 -8.11
N VAL A 131 6.59 39.38 -7.00
CA VAL A 131 6.10 39.86 -5.70
C VAL A 131 5.71 41.35 -5.76
N GLU A 132 6.56 42.19 -6.32
CA GLU A 132 6.31 43.63 -6.38
C GLU A 132 5.15 43.96 -7.35
N VAL A 133 5.02 43.24 -8.46
CA VAL A 133 3.94 43.46 -9.44
C VAL A 133 2.61 42.90 -8.94
N TYR A 134 2.58 41.63 -8.52
CA TYR A 134 1.33 40.91 -8.24
C TYR A 134 1.02 40.75 -6.76
N GLY A 135 2.00 40.89 -5.88
CA GLY A 135 1.79 40.82 -4.43
C GLY A 135 1.99 39.45 -3.79
N PHE A 136 2.66 38.52 -4.45
CA PHE A 136 2.85 37.17 -3.91
C PHE A 136 3.56 37.16 -2.56
N ASP A 137 3.08 36.32 -1.65
CA ASP A 137 3.63 36.12 -0.31
C ASP A 137 4.75 35.08 -0.27
N GLY A 138 4.95 34.33 -1.36
CA GLY A 138 5.89 33.21 -1.41
C GLY A 138 5.87 32.46 -2.73
N LEU A 139 6.63 31.36 -2.80
CA LEU A 139 6.71 30.46 -3.94
C LEU A 139 6.51 29.00 -3.52
N ASP A 140 5.76 28.28 -4.34
CA ASP A 140 5.57 26.83 -4.24
C ASP A 140 6.36 26.12 -5.35
N ILE A 141 7.02 25.00 -5.02
CA ILE A 141 7.78 24.18 -5.98
C ILE A 141 6.93 22.95 -6.37
N ASP A 142 6.38 22.98 -7.59
CA ASP A 142 5.54 21.91 -8.15
C ASP A 142 6.15 21.35 -9.45
N LEU A 143 7.42 20.93 -9.36
CA LEU A 143 8.16 20.38 -10.50
C LEU A 143 7.75 18.95 -10.79
N GLU A 144 7.34 18.69 -12.03
CA GLU A 144 6.98 17.35 -12.52
C GLU A 144 8.20 16.60 -13.10
N GLN A 145 8.16 15.27 -13.06
CA GLN A 145 9.16 14.28 -13.51
C GLN A 145 10.40 14.86 -14.22
N ALA A 146 10.28 15.21 -15.50
CA ALA A 146 11.42 15.62 -16.32
C ALA A 146 12.11 16.87 -15.76
N ALA A 147 11.36 17.85 -15.24
CA ALA A 147 11.89 19.12 -14.73
C ALA A 147 12.71 18.96 -13.43
N ILE A 148 12.46 17.90 -12.64
CA ILE A 148 13.15 17.66 -11.36
C ILE A 148 14.66 17.51 -11.60
N THR A 149 15.05 16.81 -12.67
CA THR A 149 16.45 16.53 -13.00
C THR A 149 16.97 17.34 -14.19
N PHE A 150 16.16 18.21 -14.80
CA PHE A 150 16.54 18.91 -16.02
C PHE A 150 17.55 20.04 -15.75
N ALA A 151 18.55 20.15 -16.63
CA ALA A 151 19.65 21.11 -16.55
C ALA A 151 20.19 21.30 -15.13
N ASP A 152 20.30 22.54 -14.67
CA ASP A 152 20.84 22.93 -13.36
C ASP A 152 19.72 23.34 -12.38
N ASN A 153 18.46 22.94 -12.62
CA ASN A 153 17.32 23.30 -11.76
C ASN A 153 17.59 23.03 -10.27
N ARG A 154 18.21 21.88 -9.96
CA ARG A 154 18.53 21.43 -8.59
C ARG A 154 19.48 22.35 -7.82
N THR A 155 20.28 23.16 -8.51
CA THR A 155 21.21 24.09 -7.87
C THR A 155 20.73 25.52 -8.00
N VAL A 156 20.22 25.90 -9.17
CA VAL A 156 19.81 27.28 -9.46
C VAL A 156 18.58 27.69 -8.66
N LEU A 157 17.56 26.84 -8.60
CA LEU A 157 16.30 27.18 -7.91
C LEU A 157 16.51 27.36 -6.40
N PRO A 158 17.14 26.42 -5.65
CA PRO A 158 17.42 26.65 -4.24
C PRO A 158 18.29 27.89 -3.97
N ALA A 159 19.31 28.14 -4.79
CA ALA A 159 20.17 29.31 -4.64
C ALA A 159 19.39 30.61 -4.85
N ALA A 160 18.55 30.70 -5.88
CA ALA A 160 17.69 31.86 -6.12
C ALA A 160 16.71 32.10 -4.97
N LEU A 161 16.03 31.05 -4.49
CA LEU A 161 15.09 31.15 -3.37
C LEU A 161 15.76 31.63 -2.08
N ARG A 162 17.00 31.22 -1.83
CA ARG A 162 17.80 31.73 -0.71
C ARG A 162 18.07 33.22 -0.84
N MET A 163 18.45 33.71 -2.02
CA MET A 163 18.63 35.15 -2.26
C MET A 163 17.34 35.94 -2.06
N VAL A 164 16.20 35.38 -2.49
CA VAL A 164 14.86 36.00 -2.31
C VAL A 164 14.48 36.05 -0.83
N ARG A 165 14.67 34.95 -0.09
CA ARG A 165 14.41 34.88 1.36
C ARG A 165 15.27 35.90 2.11
N GLU A 166 16.59 35.91 1.90
CA GLU A 166 17.51 36.87 2.52
C GLU A 166 17.11 38.32 2.23
N HIS A 167 16.66 38.61 1.00
CA HIS A 167 16.20 39.94 0.63
C HIS A 167 15.00 40.37 1.48
N TYR A 168 13.94 39.57 1.55
CA TYR A 168 12.72 39.94 2.27
C TYR A 168 12.89 39.93 3.80
N GLU A 169 13.77 39.10 4.33
CA GLU A 169 14.17 39.16 5.75
C GLU A 169 14.79 40.52 6.11
N THR A 170 15.56 41.14 5.20
CA THR A 170 16.11 42.50 5.42
C THR A 170 15.02 43.58 5.48
N GLU A 171 13.83 43.29 4.94
CA GLU A 171 12.65 44.15 5.01
C GLU A 171 11.72 43.78 6.18
N GLY A 172 12.08 42.80 7.00
CA GLY A 172 11.24 42.29 8.09
C GLY A 172 10.02 41.49 7.60
N LYS A 173 10.09 40.91 6.40
CA LYS A 173 9.04 40.09 5.78
C LYS A 173 9.48 38.64 5.68
N HIS A 174 8.51 37.72 5.62
CA HIS A 174 8.76 36.28 5.52
C HIS A 174 8.19 35.72 4.21
N PHE A 175 9.05 35.49 3.22
CA PHE A 175 8.67 34.99 1.90
C PHE A 175 8.43 33.48 1.89
N ILE A 176 7.19 33.01 1.96
CA ILE A 176 6.87 31.58 2.15
C ILE A 176 7.50 30.69 1.06
N ILE A 177 8.07 29.54 1.44
CA ILE A 177 8.57 28.53 0.51
C ILE A 177 7.87 27.21 0.80
N SER A 178 7.11 26.68 -0.18
CA SER A 178 6.48 25.37 -0.10
C SER A 178 6.90 24.45 -1.24
N MET A 179 6.55 23.18 -1.13
CA MET A 179 6.83 22.14 -2.11
C MET A 179 5.62 21.21 -2.24
N ALA A 180 5.26 20.82 -3.47
CA ALA A 180 4.15 19.90 -3.74
C ALA A 180 4.58 18.64 -4.51
N PRO A 181 5.56 17.84 -4.02
CA PRO A 181 6.06 16.66 -4.74
C PRO A 181 5.01 15.55 -4.87
N GLU A 182 5.06 14.78 -5.96
CA GLU A 182 4.44 13.45 -5.97
C GLU A 182 5.04 12.60 -4.83
N PHE A 183 4.21 11.95 -4.02
CA PHE A 183 4.72 11.25 -2.82
C PHE A 183 5.82 10.21 -3.11
N PRO A 184 5.85 9.48 -4.25
CA PRO A 184 6.93 8.55 -4.55
C PRO A 184 8.32 9.21 -4.66
N TYR A 185 8.39 10.52 -4.94
CA TYR A 185 9.65 11.28 -4.94
C TYR A 185 10.24 11.50 -3.55
N LEU A 186 9.50 11.12 -2.51
CA LEU A 186 9.96 11.23 -1.13
C LEU A 186 10.48 9.91 -0.60
N ARG A 187 10.57 8.87 -1.43
CA ARG A 187 11.24 7.63 -1.04
C ARG A 187 12.70 7.93 -0.75
N SER A 188 13.15 7.58 0.45
CA SER A 188 14.59 7.58 0.76
C SER A 188 15.26 6.63 -0.21
N ALA A 189 16.45 6.97 -0.72
CA ALA A 189 17.31 5.97 -1.32
C ALA A 189 17.37 4.80 -0.34
N ALA A 190 17.02 3.59 -0.80
CA ALA A 190 17.14 2.39 0.02
C ALA A 190 18.52 2.46 0.70
N ARG A 191 18.54 2.35 2.05
CA ARG A 191 19.75 2.44 2.89
C ARG A 191 20.96 2.06 2.04
N ASP A 192 21.88 3.00 1.84
CA ASP A 192 23.18 2.77 1.20
C ASP A 192 23.61 1.32 1.47
N THR A 193 23.31 0.41 0.54
CA THR A 193 23.81 -0.93 0.67
C THR A 193 25.26 -0.78 0.26
N PRO A 194 26.23 -1.05 1.16
CA PRO A 194 27.64 -1.02 0.81
C PRO A 194 27.92 -1.83 -0.48
N LEU A 195 27.06 -2.82 -0.75
CA LEU A 195 27.00 -3.63 -1.95
C LEU A 195 26.83 -2.84 -3.27
N LEU A 196 25.90 -1.88 -3.39
CA LEU A 196 25.70 -1.14 -4.66
C LEU A 196 26.83 -0.14 -4.93
N LYS A 197 27.40 0.43 -3.86
CA LYS A 197 28.56 1.32 -3.92
C LYS A 197 29.84 0.55 -4.23
N GLU A 198 30.00 -0.66 -3.70
CA GLU A 198 31.09 -1.58 -4.07
C GLU A 198 30.93 -2.08 -5.51
N ILE A 199 29.73 -2.50 -5.92
CA ILE A 199 29.45 -2.97 -7.29
C ILE A 199 29.72 -1.85 -8.31
N THR A 200 29.36 -0.60 -8.05
CA THR A 200 29.66 0.53 -8.97
C THR A 200 31.11 1.01 -8.91
N THR A 201 31.80 0.78 -7.79
CA THR A 201 33.24 1.06 -7.64
C THR A 201 34.10 0.03 -8.36
N TYR A 202 33.68 -1.24 -8.36
CA TYR A 202 34.42 -2.34 -8.95
C TYR A 202 33.95 -2.66 -10.39
N PHE A 203 32.66 -2.57 -10.71
CA PHE A 203 32.10 -2.77 -12.07
C PHE A 203 31.55 -1.46 -12.68
N PRO A 204 32.41 -0.54 -13.14
CA PRO A 204 32.01 0.79 -13.62
C PRO A 204 31.09 0.76 -14.85
N PHE A 205 31.00 -0.35 -15.58
CA PHE A 205 30.06 -0.53 -16.69
C PHE A 205 28.60 -0.79 -16.24
N LEU A 206 28.37 -1.08 -14.96
CA LEU A 206 27.02 -1.13 -14.36
C LEU A 206 26.51 0.26 -13.97
N LYS A 207 27.31 1.33 -14.13
CA LYS A 207 26.95 2.68 -13.69
C LYS A 207 25.67 3.21 -14.37
N GLU A 208 25.45 2.87 -15.64
CA GLU A 208 24.22 3.24 -16.36
C GLU A 208 23.03 2.37 -15.97
N ALA A 209 23.25 1.08 -15.67
CA ALA A 209 22.21 0.17 -15.20
C ALA A 209 21.80 0.46 -13.75
N VAL A 210 22.76 0.84 -12.89
CA VAL A 210 22.48 1.34 -11.54
C VAL A 210 21.85 2.71 -11.60
N ALA A 211 22.32 3.63 -12.47
CA ALA A 211 21.66 4.91 -12.72
C ALA A 211 20.22 4.71 -13.21
N PHE A 212 19.98 3.72 -14.07
CA PHE A 212 18.68 3.33 -14.59
C PHE A 212 17.79 2.67 -13.51
N LEU A 213 18.31 1.76 -12.69
CA LEU A 213 17.63 1.17 -11.53
C LEU A 213 17.37 2.19 -10.42
N THR A 214 18.24 3.19 -10.23
CA THR A 214 17.97 4.36 -9.39
C THR A 214 17.02 5.35 -10.06
N SER A 215 16.91 5.35 -11.40
CA SER A 215 15.96 6.19 -12.14
C SER A 215 14.53 5.67 -12.08
N PHE A 216 14.34 4.37 -11.83
CA PHE A 216 13.05 3.81 -11.38
C PHE A 216 12.73 4.10 -9.90
N ARG A 217 13.60 4.85 -9.21
CA ARG A 217 13.51 5.23 -7.79
C ARG A 217 13.72 6.73 -7.64
N SER A 218 12.84 7.52 -8.27
CA SER A 218 12.83 9.00 -8.37
C SER A 218 12.89 9.78 -7.03
N GLY A 219 13.02 9.10 -5.90
CA GLY A 219 13.31 9.66 -4.58
C GLY A 219 14.50 10.63 -4.55
N GLY A 220 15.69 10.17 -4.93
CA GLY A 220 16.93 10.92 -4.69
C GLY A 220 17.05 12.29 -5.38
N ALA A 221 16.32 12.52 -6.49
CA ALA A 221 16.42 13.77 -7.23
C ALA A 221 15.62 14.91 -6.58
N TYR A 222 14.42 14.63 -6.08
CA TYR A 222 13.61 15.64 -5.39
C TYR A 222 14.15 15.93 -3.99
N LEU A 223 14.68 14.90 -3.30
CA LEU A 223 15.32 15.05 -1.98
C LEU A 223 16.45 16.10 -1.99
N ALA A 224 17.17 16.28 -3.11
CA ALA A 224 18.19 17.32 -3.23
C ALA A 224 17.62 18.74 -3.06
N TYR A 225 16.38 19.01 -3.49
CA TYR A 225 15.74 20.31 -3.24
C TYR A 225 15.38 20.48 -1.76
N ILE A 226 14.87 19.42 -1.13
CA ILE A 226 14.54 19.42 0.31
C ILE A 226 15.81 19.67 1.12
N GLU A 227 16.88 18.93 0.84
CA GLU A 227 18.17 19.08 1.51
C GLU A 227 18.78 20.48 1.33
N ALA A 228 18.73 21.04 0.11
CA ALA A 228 19.26 22.38 -0.19
C ALA A 228 18.46 23.52 0.46
N LEU A 229 17.21 23.24 0.86
CA LEU A 229 16.26 24.20 1.43
C LEU A 229 15.82 23.84 2.85
N GLU A 230 16.48 22.90 3.53
CA GLU A 230 16.07 22.38 4.85
C GLU A 230 15.94 23.48 5.93
N ASP A 231 16.76 24.52 5.82
CA ASP A 231 16.73 25.69 6.68
C ASP A 231 15.73 26.77 6.24
N LEU A 232 15.13 26.65 5.04
CA LEU A 232 14.32 27.69 4.39
C LEU A 232 12.86 27.34 4.16
N TYR A 233 12.51 26.08 3.87
CA TYR A 233 11.13 25.74 3.52
C TYR A 233 10.21 25.84 4.75
N ASP A 234 8.98 26.30 4.51
CA ASP A 234 7.94 26.43 5.53
C ASP A 234 7.18 25.13 5.71
N PHE A 235 6.81 24.48 4.60
CA PHE A 235 6.16 23.17 4.60
C PHE A 235 6.28 22.45 3.26
N ILE A 236 6.09 21.13 3.29
CA ILE A 236 6.00 20.25 2.14
C ILE A 236 4.60 19.63 2.16
N ALA A 237 3.91 19.63 1.03
CA ALA A 237 2.56 19.12 0.85
C ALA A 237 2.55 18.05 -0.25
N PRO A 238 2.97 16.81 0.03
CA PRO A 238 3.11 15.80 -1.00
C PRO A 238 1.75 15.40 -1.58
N GLN A 239 1.69 15.17 -2.87
CA GLN A 239 0.50 14.78 -3.61
C GLN A 239 0.19 13.31 -3.33
N TYR A 240 -0.87 13.02 -2.57
CA TYR A 240 -1.36 11.67 -2.28
C TYR A 240 -2.41 11.24 -3.33
N TYR A 241 -2.20 11.65 -4.58
CA TYR A 241 -3.07 11.41 -5.71
C TYR A 241 -2.27 11.19 -6.99
N ASN A 242 -2.93 10.67 -8.03
CA ASN A 242 -2.37 10.30 -9.33
C ASN A 242 -1.31 9.18 -9.34
N GLN A 243 -0.93 8.63 -8.19
CA GLN A 243 0.03 7.52 -8.05
C GLN A 243 -0.69 6.25 -7.56
N GLY A 244 -1.74 5.86 -8.29
CA GLY A 244 -2.69 4.84 -7.82
C GLY A 244 -2.07 3.47 -7.50
N GLY A 245 -1.06 3.05 -8.26
CA GLY A 245 -0.34 1.79 -8.04
C GLY A 245 0.67 1.83 -6.90
N ASP A 246 1.07 3.03 -6.47
CA ASP A 246 2.01 3.20 -5.38
C ASP A 246 1.34 3.01 -4.01
N GLY A 247 2.14 2.54 -3.06
CA GLY A 247 1.66 2.22 -1.72
C GLY A 247 2.79 2.03 -0.73
N ILE A 248 2.39 1.50 0.43
CA ILE A 248 3.27 1.17 1.54
C ILE A 248 2.91 -0.20 2.09
N TRP A 249 3.95 -0.96 2.44
CA TRP A 249 3.80 -2.16 3.23
C TRP A 249 3.64 -1.76 4.69
N VAL A 250 2.53 -2.17 5.32
CA VAL A 250 2.23 -1.87 6.71
C VAL A 250 2.29 -3.15 7.52
N ASP A 251 3.37 -3.33 8.28
CA ASP A 251 3.60 -4.52 9.12
C ASP A 251 2.47 -4.72 10.12
N GLU A 252 1.93 -3.63 10.68
CA GLU A 252 0.83 -3.64 11.65
C GLU A 252 -0.47 -4.22 11.09
N LEU A 253 -0.62 -4.20 9.76
CA LEU A 253 -1.78 -4.72 9.04
C LEU A 253 -1.45 -5.99 8.25
N ASN A 254 -0.16 -6.34 8.14
CA ASN A 254 0.35 -7.35 7.21
C ASN A 254 -0.22 -7.17 5.79
N LEU A 255 -0.25 -5.92 5.31
CA LEU A 255 -0.97 -5.54 4.10
C LEU A 255 -0.16 -4.51 3.28
N TRP A 256 -0.19 -4.67 1.97
CA TRP A 256 0.20 -3.63 1.03
C TRP A 256 -0.97 -2.65 0.82
N VAL A 257 -0.82 -1.43 1.33
CA VAL A 257 -1.85 -0.39 1.26
C VAL A 257 -1.50 0.58 0.13
N THR A 258 -2.24 0.51 -0.97
CA THR A 258 -2.08 1.42 -2.13
C THR A 258 -2.87 2.72 -1.97
N GLN A 259 -2.41 3.77 -2.66
CA GLN A 259 -3.07 5.07 -2.69
C GLN A 259 -4.50 5.00 -3.25
N ASN A 260 -4.78 4.08 -4.19
CA ASN A 260 -6.11 3.88 -4.77
C ASN A 260 -7.01 2.90 -3.97
N ASN A 261 -6.59 2.42 -2.79
CA ASN A 261 -7.40 1.51 -1.98
C ASN A 261 -8.35 2.28 -1.07
N ASP A 262 -9.60 2.47 -1.51
CA ASP A 262 -10.59 3.21 -0.73
C ASP A 262 -11.05 2.48 0.53
N ALA A 263 -11.00 1.14 0.56
CA ALA A 263 -11.34 0.35 1.75
C ALA A 263 -10.32 0.54 2.89
N HIS A 264 -9.10 0.96 2.56
CA HIS A 264 -8.00 1.21 3.49
C HIS A 264 -7.49 2.66 3.40
N LYS A 265 -8.37 3.61 3.05
CA LYS A 265 -7.97 5.00 2.82
C LYS A 265 -7.40 5.64 4.08
N LYS A 266 -8.06 5.46 5.23
CA LYS A 266 -7.58 6.04 6.50
C LYS A 266 -6.22 5.47 6.91
N GLU A 267 -5.99 4.18 6.68
CA GLU A 267 -4.69 3.53 6.91
C GLU A 267 -3.63 4.09 5.95
N PHE A 268 -3.94 4.24 4.67
CA PHE A 268 -3.03 4.86 3.70
C PHE A 268 -2.62 6.26 4.14
N LEU A 269 -3.60 7.12 4.46
CA LEU A 269 -3.37 8.50 4.89
C LEU A 269 -2.51 8.55 6.15
N TYR A 270 -2.84 7.76 7.17
CA TYR A 270 -2.09 7.73 8.42
C TYR A 270 -0.67 7.18 8.22
N TYR A 271 -0.52 5.96 7.70
CA TYR A 271 0.77 5.29 7.65
C TYR A 271 1.74 5.91 6.63
N LEU A 272 1.28 6.51 5.53
CA LEU A 272 2.17 7.24 4.63
C LEU A 272 2.68 8.52 5.28
N THR A 273 1.80 9.24 5.99
CA THR A 273 2.17 10.47 6.71
C THR A 273 3.12 10.15 7.86
N ASP A 274 2.83 9.10 8.64
CA ASP A 274 3.72 8.57 9.69
C ASP A 274 5.11 8.20 9.13
N SER A 275 5.13 7.55 7.96
CA SER A 275 6.38 7.17 7.29
C SER A 275 7.24 8.36 6.92
N LEU A 276 6.63 9.45 6.46
CA LEU A 276 7.31 10.70 6.17
C LEU A 276 7.77 11.41 7.45
N ILE A 277 6.98 11.38 8.52
CA ILE A 277 7.35 12.03 9.79
C ILE A 277 8.56 11.35 10.43
N HIS A 278 8.63 10.03 10.34
CA HIS A 278 9.63 9.22 11.03
C HIS A 278 10.78 8.75 10.12
N GLY A 279 10.65 8.89 8.80
CA GLY A 279 11.62 8.37 7.84
C GLY A 279 11.64 6.83 7.82
N THR A 280 10.45 6.21 7.82
CA THR A 280 10.27 4.75 7.86
C THR A 280 9.64 4.26 6.54
N ARG A 281 9.47 2.93 6.39
CA ARG A 281 8.85 2.29 5.22
C ARG A 281 9.42 2.73 3.85
N GLY A 282 10.70 3.12 3.85
CA GLY A 282 11.44 3.57 2.67
C GLY A 282 11.22 5.03 2.28
N PHE A 283 10.73 5.89 3.20
CA PHE A 283 10.53 7.32 2.98
C PHE A 283 11.56 8.18 3.72
N THR A 284 11.83 9.36 3.17
CA THR A 284 12.63 10.39 3.84
C THR A 284 11.89 10.96 5.05
N LYS A 285 12.63 11.58 5.95
CA LYS A 285 12.07 12.26 7.11
C LYS A 285 11.71 13.71 6.77
N ILE A 286 10.49 14.13 7.10
CA ILE A 286 10.00 15.51 7.04
C ILE A 286 9.40 15.85 8.41
N PRO A 287 9.76 16.97 9.06
CA PRO A 287 9.17 17.37 10.33
C PRO A 287 7.64 17.49 10.24
N ALA A 288 6.89 16.90 11.19
CA ALA A 288 5.42 16.90 11.18
C ALA A 288 4.84 18.32 11.09
N ASN A 289 5.38 19.27 11.86
CA ASN A 289 4.98 20.67 11.84
C ASN A 289 5.32 21.42 10.53
N ARG A 290 5.99 20.77 9.58
CA ARG A 290 6.28 21.24 8.22
C ARG A 290 5.72 20.30 7.15
N LEU A 291 4.84 19.37 7.50
CA LEU A 291 4.22 18.42 6.57
C LEU A 291 2.73 18.72 6.43
N ALA A 292 2.19 18.73 5.21
CA ALA A 292 0.75 18.76 4.94
C ALA A 292 0.39 17.59 4.01
N ILE A 293 -0.86 17.14 4.01
CA ILE A 293 -1.32 16.09 3.08
C ILE A 293 -1.97 16.74 1.86
N GLY A 294 -1.48 16.44 0.66
CA GLY A 294 -2.07 16.87 -0.61
C GLY A 294 -3.14 15.89 -1.10
N LEU A 295 -4.39 16.34 -1.23
CA LEU A 295 -5.52 15.52 -1.67
C LEU A 295 -6.22 16.14 -2.88
N PRO A 296 -6.85 15.36 -3.77
CA PRO A 296 -7.66 15.94 -4.82
C PRO A 296 -9.03 16.33 -4.25
N THR A 297 -9.61 17.44 -4.73
CA THR A 297 -10.90 17.92 -4.21
C THR A 297 -12.05 16.97 -4.52
N ASN A 298 -11.98 16.29 -5.66
CA ASN A 298 -12.98 15.35 -6.18
C ASN A 298 -12.34 14.47 -7.27
N ASN A 299 -13.12 13.51 -7.80
CA ASN A 299 -12.66 12.59 -8.84
C ASN A 299 -12.36 13.23 -10.21
N ASP A 300 -12.81 14.47 -10.47
CA ASP A 300 -12.42 15.18 -11.70
C ASP A 300 -11.04 15.81 -11.58
N ALA A 301 -10.59 16.10 -10.36
CA ALA A 301 -9.32 16.78 -10.12
C ALA A 301 -8.10 15.85 -10.26
N ALA A 302 -8.25 14.56 -9.99
CA ALA A 302 -7.18 13.55 -10.12
C ALA A 302 -7.72 12.18 -10.55
N ALA A 303 -6.91 11.38 -11.21
CA ALA A 303 -7.26 10.03 -11.65
C ALA A 303 -7.57 9.09 -10.48
N THR A 304 -6.80 9.22 -9.39
CA THR A 304 -6.90 8.39 -8.19
C THR A 304 -6.50 9.22 -6.98
N GLY A 305 -6.96 8.84 -5.78
CA GLY A 305 -6.56 9.48 -4.51
C GLY A 305 -7.66 10.27 -3.81
N TYR A 306 -8.80 10.53 -4.46
CA TYR A 306 -9.95 11.18 -3.83
C TYR A 306 -10.41 10.39 -2.60
N VAL A 307 -10.72 11.14 -1.53
CA VAL A 307 -11.16 10.57 -0.26
C VAL A 307 -12.68 10.58 -0.23
N ILE A 308 -13.28 9.44 -0.53
CA ILE A 308 -14.74 9.27 -0.58
C ILE A 308 -15.36 9.57 0.78
N ASN A 309 -14.85 8.95 1.84
CA ASN A 309 -15.33 9.13 3.21
C ASN A 309 -14.51 10.22 3.94
N PRO A 310 -15.08 11.39 4.27
CA PRO A 310 -14.34 12.47 4.92
C PRO A 310 -13.80 12.11 6.32
N ASP A 311 -14.41 11.13 6.99
CA ASP A 311 -13.95 10.66 8.30
C ASP A 311 -12.58 9.99 8.23
N ASP A 312 -12.12 9.52 7.06
CA ASP A 312 -10.80 8.91 6.90
C ASP A 312 -9.67 9.93 7.06
N VAL A 313 -9.86 11.14 6.54
CA VAL A 313 -8.92 12.26 6.75
C VAL A 313 -8.93 12.67 8.22
N LYS A 314 -10.13 12.80 8.80
CA LYS A 314 -10.29 13.17 10.20
C LYS A 314 -9.61 12.16 11.13
N TYR A 315 -9.81 10.87 10.88
CA TYR A 315 -9.15 9.79 11.60
C TYR A 315 -7.63 9.94 11.54
N ALA A 316 -7.06 10.12 10.35
CA ALA A 316 -5.61 10.26 10.19
C ALA A 316 -5.07 11.48 10.96
N LEU A 317 -5.72 12.65 10.84
CA LEU A 317 -5.32 13.88 11.52
C LEU A 317 -5.44 13.76 13.05
N ASP A 318 -6.55 13.24 13.55
CA ASP A 318 -6.81 13.06 14.99
C ASP A 318 -5.82 12.05 15.59
N THR A 319 -5.50 10.97 14.86
CA THR A 319 -4.54 9.95 15.30
C THR A 319 -3.11 10.50 15.31
N LEU A 320 -2.68 11.20 14.26
CA LEU A 320 -1.36 11.87 14.23
C LEU A 320 -1.21 12.87 15.37
N GLN A 321 -2.27 13.63 15.67
CA GLN A 321 -2.28 14.54 16.82
C GLN A 321 -2.19 13.79 18.16
N ALA A 322 -2.95 12.70 18.32
CA ALA A 322 -2.92 11.86 19.52
C ALA A 322 -1.53 11.23 19.75
N ASP A 323 -0.83 10.89 18.67
CA ASP A 323 0.54 10.36 18.69
C ASP A 323 1.61 11.44 18.91
N GLY A 324 1.21 12.70 19.09
CA GLY A 324 2.11 13.82 19.35
C GLY A 324 2.79 14.40 18.10
N ASN A 325 2.28 14.04 16.92
CA ASN A 325 2.80 14.47 15.61
C ASN A 325 1.76 15.29 14.81
N PRO A 326 1.19 16.38 15.35
CA PRO A 326 0.24 17.20 14.60
C PRO A 326 0.92 17.78 13.36
N ILE A 327 0.31 17.53 12.20
CA ILE A 327 0.81 18.02 10.93
C ILE A 327 0.35 19.45 10.64
N ARG A 328 0.96 20.09 9.64
CA ARG A 328 0.73 21.49 9.27
C ARG A 328 -0.68 21.76 8.73
N GLY A 329 -1.31 20.78 8.08
CA GLY A 329 -2.65 20.91 7.53
C GLY A 329 -2.85 20.10 6.25
N LEU A 330 -3.69 20.62 5.35
CA LEU A 330 -4.03 19.98 4.08
C LEU A 330 -3.71 20.90 2.90
N MET A 331 -3.42 20.29 1.76
CA MET A 331 -3.32 20.92 0.45
C MET A 331 -4.31 20.24 -0.50
N THR A 332 -4.82 20.98 -1.49
CA THR A 332 -5.64 20.38 -2.53
C THR A 332 -5.39 20.88 -3.94
N TRP A 333 -5.45 19.93 -4.88
CA TRP A 333 -5.70 20.19 -6.28
C TRP A 333 -7.20 19.96 -6.54
N SER A 334 -8.01 20.99 -6.76
CA SER A 334 -7.70 22.43 -6.72
C SER A 334 -8.92 23.26 -6.33
N VAL A 335 -8.78 24.55 -5.96
CA VAL A 335 -9.94 25.39 -5.59
C VAL A 335 -10.92 25.56 -6.76
N ASN A 336 -10.43 25.54 -7.99
CA ASN A 336 -11.26 25.60 -9.19
C ASN A 336 -12.09 24.32 -9.36
N TRP A 337 -11.50 23.16 -9.08
CA TRP A 337 -12.20 21.89 -9.09
C TRP A 337 -13.20 21.75 -7.94
N ASP A 338 -12.92 22.33 -6.77
CA ASP A 338 -13.81 22.27 -5.61
C ASP A 338 -15.18 22.92 -5.87
N ASN A 339 -15.22 23.95 -6.72
CA ASN A 339 -16.44 24.61 -7.16
C ASN A 339 -16.81 24.28 -8.62
N GLY A 340 -16.18 23.26 -9.21
CA GLY A 340 -16.45 22.79 -10.56
C GLY A 340 -17.76 22.02 -10.70
N THR A 341 -17.96 21.44 -11.89
CA THR A 341 -19.14 20.64 -12.23
C THR A 341 -18.72 19.30 -12.84
N PRO A 342 -19.28 18.17 -12.38
CA PRO A 342 -19.07 16.88 -13.02
C PRO A 342 -19.74 16.83 -14.40
N LYS A 343 -19.36 15.84 -15.22
CA LYS A 343 -20.04 15.59 -16.52
C LYS A 343 -21.54 15.35 -16.36
N VAL A 344 -21.93 14.62 -15.32
CA VAL A 344 -23.32 14.29 -14.98
C VAL A 344 -23.50 14.48 -13.48
N GLY A 345 -24.46 15.32 -13.08
CA GLY A 345 -24.78 15.56 -11.67
C GLY A 345 -24.78 17.05 -11.30
N GLU A 346 -24.88 17.31 -10.01
CA GLU A 346 -24.83 18.64 -9.42
C GLU A 346 -23.39 19.14 -9.29
N ALA A 347 -23.20 20.46 -9.29
CA ALA A 347 -21.90 21.08 -9.03
C ALA A 347 -21.31 20.64 -7.68
N TYR A 348 -19.97 20.57 -7.60
CA TYR A 348 -19.24 20.14 -6.40
C TYR A 348 -19.43 21.10 -5.20
N LYS A 349 -19.73 22.38 -5.46
CA LYS A 349 -20.20 23.36 -4.45
C LYS A 349 -19.29 23.42 -3.21
N TRP A 350 -17.97 23.51 -3.38
CA TRP A 350 -17.00 23.64 -2.30
C TRP A 350 -16.98 22.44 -1.34
N GLU A 351 -17.08 21.22 -1.89
CA GLU A 351 -17.15 19.99 -1.10
C GLU A 351 -15.93 19.83 -0.17
N PHE A 352 -14.72 20.03 -0.68
CA PHE A 352 -13.48 19.88 0.07
C PHE A 352 -13.35 20.96 1.15
N ALA A 353 -13.60 22.23 0.79
CA ALA A 353 -13.61 23.33 1.75
C ALA A 353 -14.66 23.14 2.85
N LYS A 354 -15.85 22.61 2.52
CA LYS A 354 -16.86 22.26 3.52
C LYS A 354 -16.34 21.16 4.42
N ARG A 355 -15.88 20.03 3.87
CA ARG A 355 -15.40 18.88 4.66
C ARG A 355 -14.26 19.25 5.62
N TYR A 356 -13.30 20.06 5.19
CA TYR A 356 -12.03 20.24 5.91
C TYR A 356 -11.72 21.69 6.32
N GLY A 357 -12.58 22.66 6.00
CA GLY A 357 -12.38 24.08 6.31
C GLY A 357 -12.31 24.44 7.79
N TYR A 358 -12.77 23.53 8.67
CA TYR A 358 -12.65 23.69 10.12
C TYR A 358 -11.18 23.82 10.59
N LEU A 359 -10.22 23.32 9.81
CA LEU A 359 -8.79 23.40 10.15
C LEU A 359 -8.27 24.84 10.25
N THR A 360 -8.87 25.79 9.53
CA THR A 360 -8.41 27.17 9.40
C THR A 360 -9.41 28.19 9.97
N GLY A 361 -10.43 27.72 10.70
CA GLY A 361 -11.48 28.57 11.26
C GLY A 361 -12.73 28.71 10.39
N GLY A 362 -12.91 27.87 9.37
CA GLY A 362 -14.20 27.68 8.69
C GLY A 362 -15.24 27.04 9.62
N GLU A 363 -16.53 27.17 9.29
CA GLU A 363 -17.58 26.47 10.02
C GLU A 363 -17.30 24.96 9.99
N THR A 364 -17.19 24.33 11.17
CA THR A 364 -17.27 22.86 11.27
C THR A 364 -18.53 22.40 10.55
N PRO A 365 -18.46 21.43 9.61
CA PRO A 365 -19.66 20.72 9.21
C PRO A 365 -20.23 20.07 10.46
N VAL A 366 -21.32 20.62 10.96
CA VAL A 366 -22.31 19.77 11.61
C VAL A 366 -22.80 18.92 10.46
N PRO A 367 -22.61 17.59 10.48
CA PRO A 367 -23.31 16.77 9.50
C PRO A 367 -24.79 17.09 9.64
N ASP A 368 -25.50 17.31 8.53
CA ASP A 368 -26.96 17.41 8.55
C ASP A 368 -27.51 16.07 9.03
N LYS A 369 -27.59 15.92 10.35
CA LYS A 369 -28.09 14.72 11.02
C LYS A 369 -29.51 14.50 10.55
N PRO A 370 -29.93 13.24 10.36
CA PRO A 370 -31.33 12.92 10.21
C PRO A 370 -32.17 13.57 11.31
N SER A 371 -33.40 13.93 10.99
CA SER A 371 -34.39 14.29 12.02
C SER A 371 -34.63 13.12 12.98
N VAL A 372 -35.04 13.44 14.21
CA VAL A 372 -35.39 12.42 15.21
C VAL A 372 -36.64 11.67 14.72
N PRO A 373 -36.67 10.32 14.75
CA PRO A 373 -37.87 9.59 14.37
C PRO A 373 -39.03 9.93 15.31
N THR A 374 -40.21 10.17 14.73
CA THR A 374 -41.42 10.55 15.48
C THR A 374 -42.48 9.45 15.43
N GLY A 375 -43.47 9.50 16.33
CA GLY A 375 -44.61 8.59 16.29
C GLY A 375 -44.30 7.12 16.65
N LEU A 376 -43.20 6.86 17.37
CA LEU A 376 -42.87 5.54 17.91
C LEU A 376 -44.04 4.99 18.73
N ARG A 377 -44.56 3.83 18.34
CA ARG A 377 -45.65 3.13 19.03
C ARG A 377 -45.59 1.63 18.77
N SER A 378 -46.19 0.85 19.67
CA SER A 378 -46.45 -0.57 19.42
C SER A 378 -47.75 -0.77 18.65
N THR A 379 -47.76 -1.70 17.69
CA THR A 379 -48.96 -2.07 16.91
C THR A 379 -49.47 -3.48 17.20
N GLU A 380 -48.59 -4.38 17.61
CA GLU A 380 -48.93 -5.77 17.94
C GLU A 380 -48.11 -6.23 19.14
N GLN A 381 -48.73 -7.03 20.01
CA GLN A 381 -48.13 -7.61 21.21
C GLN A 381 -48.56 -9.08 21.28
N THR A 382 -47.61 -9.97 21.46
CA THR A 382 -47.85 -11.40 21.74
C THR A 382 -47.25 -11.73 23.11
N PRO A 383 -47.38 -12.97 23.60
CA PRO A 383 -46.69 -13.36 24.82
C PRO A 383 -45.15 -13.29 24.72
N THR A 384 -44.57 -13.27 23.52
CA THR A 384 -43.11 -13.30 23.36
C THR A 384 -42.58 -12.31 22.33
N SER A 385 -43.41 -11.39 21.83
CA SER A 385 -42.96 -10.37 20.89
C SER A 385 -43.75 -9.06 21.00
N VAL A 386 -43.10 -7.98 20.57
CA VAL A 386 -43.70 -6.65 20.41
C VAL A 386 -43.29 -6.10 19.05
N LYS A 387 -44.28 -5.66 18.25
CA LYS A 387 -44.06 -4.95 17.00
C LYS A 387 -44.13 -3.44 17.21
N LEU A 388 -43.09 -2.74 16.80
CA LEU A 388 -42.88 -1.30 16.93
C LEU A 388 -42.87 -0.66 15.56
N VAL A 389 -43.50 0.51 15.42
CA VAL A 389 -43.48 1.32 14.20
C VAL A 389 -43.26 2.79 14.54
N TRP A 390 -42.63 3.52 13.63
CA TRP A 390 -42.41 4.97 13.74
C TRP A 390 -42.53 5.64 12.36
N SER A 391 -42.39 6.96 12.31
CA SER A 391 -42.38 7.74 11.08
C SER A 391 -40.96 7.85 10.52
N LEU A 392 -40.84 7.86 9.19
CA LEU A 392 -39.56 8.08 8.51
C LEU A 392 -38.90 9.38 8.95
N SER A 393 -37.58 9.32 9.15
CA SER A 393 -36.75 10.50 9.37
C SER A 393 -36.31 11.10 8.03
N ALA A 394 -36.24 12.43 7.97
CA ALA A 394 -35.76 13.20 6.84
C ALA A 394 -34.41 13.85 7.15
N GLY A 395 -33.58 14.05 6.13
CA GLY A 395 -32.27 14.71 6.18
C GLY A 395 -31.74 14.91 4.75
N GLN A 396 -30.59 15.59 4.59
CA GLN A 396 -29.94 15.73 3.27
C GLN A 396 -29.47 14.37 2.73
N ASN A 397 -28.98 13.51 3.62
CA ASN A 397 -28.58 12.15 3.28
C ASN A 397 -29.75 11.17 3.51
N PRO A 398 -29.91 10.16 2.62
CA PRO A 398 -30.86 9.07 2.86
C PRO A 398 -30.61 8.37 4.20
N VAL A 399 -31.68 8.00 4.90
CA VAL A 399 -31.59 7.20 6.13
C VAL A 399 -31.23 5.76 5.74
N LEU A 400 -30.09 5.27 6.23
CA LEU A 400 -29.61 3.91 6.00
C LEU A 400 -30.35 2.91 6.89
N ARG A 401 -30.48 3.23 8.18
CA ARG A 401 -31.10 2.35 9.18
C ARG A 401 -31.52 3.12 10.44
N TYR A 402 -32.21 2.43 11.34
CA TYR A 402 -32.61 2.92 12.66
C TYR A 402 -31.97 2.05 13.75
N GLU A 403 -31.64 2.68 14.88
CA GLU A 403 -31.24 1.99 16.10
C GLU A 403 -32.34 2.16 17.14
N LEU A 404 -32.83 1.04 17.67
CA LEU A 404 -33.71 0.99 18.82
C LEU A 404 -32.89 0.69 20.08
N ARG A 405 -33.26 1.32 21.19
CA ARG A 405 -32.71 1.04 22.51
C ARG A 405 -33.81 0.45 23.39
N ARG A 406 -33.63 -0.80 23.83
CA ARG A 406 -34.49 -1.49 24.81
C ARG A 406 -33.91 -1.37 26.22
N ASP A 407 -34.74 -0.96 27.17
CA ASP A 407 -34.43 -0.80 28.61
C ASP A 407 -33.14 -0.01 28.88
N ASN A 408 -32.88 1.02 28.06
CA ASN A 408 -31.70 1.89 28.12
C ASN A 408 -30.33 1.22 27.90
N SER A 409 -30.24 -0.09 27.64
CA SER A 409 -28.95 -0.79 27.54
C SER A 409 -28.78 -1.70 26.33
N VAL A 410 -29.85 -2.16 25.69
CA VAL A 410 -29.77 -3.10 24.57
C VAL A 410 -30.01 -2.37 23.25
N SER A 411 -29.04 -2.42 22.33
CA SER A 411 -29.17 -1.84 20.98
C SER A 411 -29.66 -2.89 19.97
N LEU A 412 -30.70 -2.54 19.23
CA LEU A 412 -31.33 -3.33 18.17
C LEU A 412 -31.37 -2.48 16.89
N PHE A 413 -31.34 -3.07 15.71
CA PHE A 413 -31.28 -2.32 14.44
C PHE A 413 -32.39 -2.71 13.47
N ALA A 414 -32.90 -1.74 12.72
CA ALA A 414 -33.96 -1.92 11.73
C ALA A 414 -33.70 -1.08 10.47
N ASP A 415 -33.82 -1.68 9.29
CA ASP A 415 -33.59 -0.97 8.01
C ASP A 415 -34.87 -0.31 7.45
N SER A 416 -35.97 -0.41 8.20
CA SER A 416 -37.28 0.17 7.86
C SER A 416 -37.91 0.78 9.11
N PRO A 417 -38.94 1.65 8.99
CA PRO A 417 -39.56 2.30 10.16
C PRO A 417 -40.51 1.37 10.94
N SER A 418 -40.13 0.09 11.04
CA SER A 418 -40.82 -0.98 11.72
C SER A 418 -39.80 -1.99 12.24
N TYR A 419 -40.03 -2.53 13.44
CA TYR A 419 -39.19 -3.57 14.05
C TYR A 419 -40.05 -4.49 14.91
N GLU A 420 -39.85 -5.81 14.79
CA GLU A 420 -40.48 -6.79 15.67
C GLU A 420 -39.43 -7.36 16.63
N ASP A 421 -39.55 -7.00 17.91
CA ASP A 421 -38.71 -7.52 18.97
C ASP A 421 -39.31 -8.83 19.48
N THR A 422 -38.62 -9.95 19.25
CA THR A 422 -39.09 -11.31 19.56
C THR A 422 -38.26 -11.94 20.69
N GLY A 423 -38.71 -13.07 21.23
CA GLY A 423 -38.02 -13.74 22.35
C GLY A 423 -38.20 -13.05 23.70
N LEU A 424 -39.19 -12.17 23.83
CA LEU A 424 -39.52 -11.47 25.07
C LEU A 424 -40.23 -12.41 26.06
N GLN A 425 -40.14 -12.11 27.35
CA GLN A 425 -40.86 -12.87 28.37
C GLN A 425 -42.31 -12.42 28.44
N SER A 426 -43.24 -13.36 28.63
CA SER A 426 -44.68 -13.07 28.70
C SER A 426 -45.08 -12.31 29.95
N GLY A 427 -45.93 -11.31 29.79
CA GLY A 427 -46.42 -10.47 30.89
C GLY A 427 -45.40 -9.45 31.41
N ILE A 428 -44.31 -9.18 30.69
CA ILE A 428 -43.26 -8.24 31.08
C ILE A 428 -43.37 -6.93 30.29
N THR A 429 -43.12 -5.80 30.96
CA THR A 429 -43.05 -4.47 30.37
C THR A 429 -41.62 -4.10 29.99
N TYR A 430 -41.42 -3.63 28.76
CA TYR A 430 -40.15 -3.16 28.20
C TYR A 430 -40.24 -1.69 27.79
N SER A 431 -39.14 -0.95 27.88
CA SER A 431 -39.04 0.43 27.38
C SER A 431 -38.26 0.53 26.07
N TYR A 432 -38.76 1.33 25.11
CA TYR A 432 -38.13 1.50 23.80
C TYR A 432 -37.95 2.97 23.41
N GLN A 433 -36.79 3.28 22.82
CA GLN A 433 -36.49 4.52 22.11
C GLN A 433 -35.91 4.20 20.73
N VAL A 434 -35.99 5.11 19.77
CA VAL A 434 -35.41 4.93 18.42
C VAL A 434 -34.67 6.18 17.95
N ARG A 435 -33.57 6.02 17.20
CA ARG A 435 -32.88 7.08 16.45
C ARG A 435 -32.59 6.65 15.02
N ALA A 436 -32.36 7.61 14.13
CA ALA A 436 -32.02 7.36 12.72
C ALA A 436 -30.52 7.47 12.49
N ILE A 437 -30.01 6.70 11.54
CA ILE A 437 -28.63 6.68 11.06
C ILE A 437 -28.65 6.84 9.53
N ASP A 438 -28.00 7.85 8.98
CA ASP A 438 -27.91 8.04 7.53
C ASP A 438 -26.85 7.16 6.86
N VAL A 439 -26.83 7.18 5.53
CA VAL A 439 -25.83 6.47 4.69
C VAL A 439 -24.39 6.92 4.94
N MET A 440 -24.20 8.07 5.58
CA MET A 440 -22.88 8.60 5.97
C MET A 440 -22.56 8.32 7.45
N GLY A 441 -23.39 7.55 8.16
CA GLY A 441 -23.18 7.19 9.56
C GLY A 441 -23.63 8.24 10.59
N ASN A 442 -24.23 9.36 10.18
CA ASN A 442 -24.67 10.41 11.08
C ASN A 442 -25.92 10.00 11.85
N THR A 443 -25.96 10.29 13.15
CA THR A 443 -27.06 9.86 14.03
C THR A 443 -27.89 11.02 14.56
N SER A 444 -29.21 10.84 14.60
CA SER A 444 -30.13 11.73 15.29
C SER A 444 -30.16 11.49 16.81
N ALA A 445 -30.80 12.39 17.57
CA ALA A 445 -31.11 12.11 18.97
C ALA A 445 -32.17 10.98 19.08
N PHE A 446 -32.23 10.31 20.23
CA PHE A 446 -33.28 9.32 20.48
C PHE A 446 -34.65 9.97 20.62
N SER A 447 -35.69 9.28 20.15
CA SER A 447 -37.09 9.61 20.41
C SER A 447 -37.40 9.60 21.92
N PRO A 448 -38.51 10.23 22.35
CA PRO A 448 -39.09 9.93 23.65
C PRO A 448 -39.31 8.41 23.81
N ALA A 449 -39.12 7.92 25.03
CA ALA A 449 -39.32 6.51 25.34
C ALA A 449 -40.80 6.15 25.43
N ILE A 450 -41.16 4.95 24.97
CA ILE A 450 -42.45 4.33 25.23
C ILE A 450 -42.27 3.08 26.10
N SER A 451 -43.35 2.60 26.72
CA SER A 451 -43.37 1.35 27.48
C SER A 451 -44.43 0.40 26.90
N VAL A 452 -44.08 -0.86 26.71
CA VAL A 452 -44.93 -1.87 26.07
C VAL A 452 -44.85 -3.18 26.83
N SER A 453 -46.00 -3.81 27.11
CA SER A 453 -46.09 -5.11 27.79
C SER A 453 -46.39 -6.25 26.82
N THR A 454 -45.74 -7.39 26.98
CA THR A 454 -46.13 -8.64 26.30
C THR A 454 -47.40 -9.24 26.91
N GLN A 455 -48.14 -10.02 26.13
CA GLN A 455 -49.36 -10.71 26.60
C GLN A 455 -49.04 -11.86 27.58
N ALA A 456 -50.02 -12.34 28.34
CA ALA A 456 -49.88 -13.52 29.18
C ALA A 456 -50.03 -14.82 28.34
N GLY A 457 -49.17 -15.82 28.56
CA GLY A 457 -49.17 -17.07 27.76
C GLY A 457 -50.25 -18.08 28.17
N GLY A 458 -50.95 -18.67 27.18
CA GLY A 458 -51.86 -19.83 27.31
C GLY A 458 -51.55 -20.89 26.25
N GLY A 459 -51.47 -22.17 26.64
CA GLY A 459 -50.78 -23.25 25.91
C GLY A 459 -51.56 -24.03 24.82
N GLY A 460 -50.80 -24.68 23.93
CA GLY A 460 -51.30 -25.65 22.94
C GLY A 460 -50.19 -26.42 22.21
N ALA A 461 -50.37 -27.74 22.05
CA ALA A 461 -49.60 -28.81 21.36
C ALA A 461 -48.08 -28.64 21.13
N ALA A 462 -47.30 -29.66 21.48
CA ALA A 462 -45.84 -29.64 21.41
C ALA A 462 -45.31 -29.31 19.99
N ASN A 463 -44.24 -28.51 19.94
CA ASN A 463 -43.54 -28.16 18.72
C ASN A 463 -42.83 -29.38 18.10
N PRO A 464 -42.51 -29.35 16.79
CA PRO A 464 -41.66 -30.36 16.17
C PRO A 464 -40.29 -30.49 16.86
N THR A 465 -39.69 -31.68 16.86
CA THR A 465 -38.33 -31.87 17.41
C THR A 465 -37.27 -31.22 16.52
N PRO A 466 -36.20 -30.62 17.07
CA PRO A 466 -35.14 -30.01 16.27
C PRO A 466 -34.36 -31.07 15.49
N PRO A 467 -33.93 -30.78 14.25
CA PRO A 467 -32.97 -31.62 13.54
C PRO A 467 -31.56 -31.46 14.12
N VAL A 468 -30.66 -32.39 13.83
CA VAL A 468 -29.22 -32.27 14.10
C VAL A 468 -28.52 -32.02 12.78
N LEU A 469 -27.75 -30.94 12.70
CA LEU A 469 -27.06 -30.47 11.50
C LEU A 469 -25.59 -30.92 11.53
N SER A 470 -25.11 -31.50 10.43
CA SER A 470 -23.71 -31.86 10.21
C SER A 470 -23.17 -31.30 8.88
N LEU A 471 -21.85 -31.15 8.83
CA LEU A 471 -21.13 -30.68 7.65
C LEU A 471 -20.85 -31.87 6.71
N ALA A 472 -21.30 -31.77 5.45
CA ALA A 472 -21.05 -32.76 4.41
C ALA A 472 -19.82 -32.41 3.55
N GLY A 473 -19.48 -31.12 3.41
CA GLY A 473 -18.29 -30.66 2.68
C GLY A 473 -18.18 -29.13 2.65
N VAL A 474 -16.98 -28.62 2.37
CA VAL A 474 -16.70 -27.18 2.27
C VAL A 474 -15.72 -26.89 1.12
N THR A 475 -15.93 -25.78 0.43
CA THR A 475 -14.99 -25.15 -0.51
C THR A 475 -14.83 -23.67 -0.15
N ASP A 476 -14.00 -22.92 -0.87
CA ASP A 476 -13.84 -21.47 -0.69
C ASP A 476 -15.12 -20.68 -1.06
N ARG A 477 -16.02 -21.28 -1.87
CA ARG A 477 -17.26 -20.63 -2.32
C ARG A 477 -18.53 -21.44 -2.07
N SER A 478 -18.45 -22.58 -1.39
CA SER A 478 -19.63 -23.39 -1.08
C SER A 478 -19.53 -24.17 0.23
N VAL A 479 -20.69 -24.40 0.85
CA VAL A 479 -20.83 -25.25 2.04
C VAL A 479 -21.96 -26.25 1.79
N SER A 480 -21.64 -27.53 1.88
CA SER A 480 -22.60 -28.64 1.79
C SER A 480 -23.01 -29.10 3.20
N LEU A 481 -24.31 -29.05 3.47
CA LEU A 481 -24.94 -29.36 4.74
C LEU A 481 -25.80 -30.62 4.63
N GLU A 482 -25.88 -31.39 5.70
CA GLU A 482 -26.82 -32.51 5.86
C GLU A 482 -27.45 -32.51 7.26
N TRP A 483 -28.67 -33.01 7.42
CA TRP A 483 -29.32 -33.04 8.73
C TRP A 483 -30.23 -34.25 8.99
N THR A 484 -30.46 -34.53 10.26
CA THR A 484 -31.34 -35.63 10.71
C THR A 484 -32.82 -35.28 10.54
N GLN A 485 -33.67 -36.31 10.45
CA GLN A 485 -35.12 -36.13 10.36
C GLN A 485 -35.72 -35.66 11.70
N SER A 486 -36.58 -34.64 11.66
CA SER A 486 -37.41 -34.18 12.77
C SER A 486 -38.71 -35.01 12.92
N SER A 487 -39.40 -34.87 14.06
CA SER A 487 -40.71 -35.49 14.33
C SER A 487 -41.73 -34.46 14.79
N SER A 488 -43.00 -34.61 14.39
CA SER A 488 -44.13 -33.79 14.83
C SER A 488 -45.39 -34.65 14.86
N GLU A 489 -46.25 -34.47 15.88
CA GLU A 489 -47.56 -35.12 15.95
C GLU A 489 -48.51 -34.67 14.82
N ALA A 490 -48.31 -33.46 14.30
CA ALA A 490 -49.10 -32.92 13.19
C ALA A 490 -48.56 -33.37 11.81
N GLY A 491 -47.31 -33.81 11.72
CA GLY A 491 -46.62 -34.11 10.46
C GLY A 491 -45.81 -32.92 9.92
N LEU A 492 -44.66 -33.18 9.30
CA LEU A 492 -43.73 -32.15 8.84
C LEU A 492 -44.09 -31.59 7.46
N LEU A 493 -43.89 -30.29 7.30
CA LEU A 493 -44.12 -29.55 6.06
C LEU A 493 -42.79 -29.25 5.34
N GLU A 494 -41.85 -28.59 6.03
CA GLU A 494 -40.59 -28.11 5.44
C GLU A 494 -39.48 -27.98 6.49
N TYR A 495 -38.23 -27.97 6.02
CA TYR A 495 -37.07 -27.48 6.76
C TYR A 495 -36.67 -26.11 6.22
N GLN A 496 -36.19 -25.23 7.10
CA GLN A 496 -35.65 -23.94 6.71
C GLN A 496 -34.20 -23.83 7.18
N ILE A 497 -33.30 -23.58 6.23
CA ILE A 497 -31.86 -23.40 6.47
C ILE A 497 -31.60 -21.91 6.63
N ALA A 498 -30.89 -21.56 7.69
CA ALA A 498 -30.42 -20.22 7.95
C ALA A 498 -28.91 -20.12 7.80
N ARG A 499 -28.45 -18.99 7.27
CA ARG A 499 -27.04 -18.60 7.20
C ARG A 499 -26.88 -17.25 7.89
N ASP A 500 -25.90 -17.14 8.78
CA ASP A 500 -25.60 -15.94 9.57
C ASP A 500 -26.84 -15.38 10.29
N GLY A 501 -27.67 -16.28 10.82
CA GLY A 501 -28.92 -15.92 11.52
C GLY A 501 -30.14 -15.70 10.61
N TRP A 502 -29.98 -15.71 9.28
CA TRP A 502 -31.07 -15.43 8.34
C TRP A 502 -31.51 -16.66 7.55
N PRO A 503 -32.80 -17.05 7.63
CA PRO A 503 -33.35 -18.12 6.81
C PRO A 503 -33.33 -17.75 5.32
N PHE A 504 -32.65 -18.52 4.48
CA PHE A 504 -32.49 -18.20 3.05
C PHE A 504 -33.00 -19.28 2.11
N VAL A 505 -33.14 -20.53 2.58
CA VAL A 505 -33.63 -21.66 1.77
C VAL A 505 -34.67 -22.47 2.55
N LYS A 506 -35.65 -22.98 1.82
CA LYS A 506 -36.65 -23.94 2.31
C LYS A 506 -36.52 -25.25 1.54
N VAL A 507 -36.51 -26.36 2.27
CA VAL A 507 -36.46 -27.71 1.71
C VAL A 507 -37.71 -28.46 2.17
N PRO A 508 -38.65 -28.78 1.25
CA PRO A 508 -39.84 -29.57 1.58
C PRO A 508 -39.48 -30.88 2.30
N ALA A 509 -40.32 -31.31 3.25
CA ALA A 509 -40.00 -32.45 4.12
C ALA A 509 -39.87 -33.80 3.39
N ASP A 510 -40.34 -33.88 2.14
CA ASP A 510 -40.23 -35.04 1.25
C ASP A 510 -38.95 -35.06 0.40
N GLN A 511 -38.14 -34.01 0.43
CA GLN A 511 -36.85 -33.92 -0.27
C GLN A 511 -35.68 -34.52 0.54
N PRO A 512 -34.55 -34.84 -0.12
CA PRO A 512 -33.32 -35.21 0.58
C PRO A 512 -32.90 -34.14 1.58
N ARG A 513 -32.43 -34.56 2.77
CA ARG A 513 -31.99 -33.68 3.87
C ARG A 513 -30.54 -33.23 3.68
N VAL A 514 -30.26 -32.71 2.50
CA VAL A 514 -28.97 -32.16 2.11
C VAL A 514 -29.18 -30.84 1.39
N TYR A 515 -28.24 -29.91 1.52
CA TYR A 515 -28.25 -28.66 0.77
C TYR A 515 -26.83 -28.15 0.56
N THR A 516 -26.50 -27.71 -0.66
CA THR A 516 -25.24 -27.03 -0.95
C THR A 516 -25.52 -25.56 -1.16
N ASP A 517 -24.96 -24.73 -0.30
CA ASP A 517 -24.95 -23.28 -0.42
C ASP A 517 -23.75 -22.88 -1.29
N GLU A 518 -24.00 -22.17 -2.39
CA GLU A 518 -22.99 -21.81 -3.40
C GLU A 518 -22.80 -20.28 -3.46
N ASN A 519 -21.74 -19.82 -4.15
CA ASN A 519 -21.40 -18.41 -4.34
C ASN A 519 -21.03 -17.65 -3.05
N LEU A 520 -20.51 -18.36 -2.05
CA LEU A 520 -20.00 -17.76 -0.82
C LEU A 520 -18.75 -16.90 -1.05
N THR A 521 -18.47 -16.01 -0.11
CA THR A 521 -17.25 -15.22 -0.03
C THR A 521 -16.15 -16.07 0.60
N ALA A 522 -15.03 -16.25 -0.08
CA ALA A 522 -13.88 -16.97 0.45
C ALA A 522 -13.24 -16.26 1.65
N GLY A 523 -12.64 -17.02 2.56
CA GLY A 523 -12.01 -16.50 3.78
C GLY A 523 -12.98 -16.01 4.84
N ARG A 524 -14.28 -16.33 4.71
CA ARG A 524 -15.32 -15.89 5.63
C ARG A 524 -15.88 -17.09 6.39
N THR A 525 -16.01 -16.93 7.70
CA THR A 525 -16.77 -17.90 8.52
C THR A 525 -18.26 -17.60 8.41
N TYR A 526 -19.02 -18.63 8.03
CA TYR A 526 -20.47 -18.60 7.96
C TYR A 526 -21.06 -19.46 9.08
N THR A 527 -22.17 -19.03 9.66
CA THR A 527 -22.88 -19.83 10.67
C THR A 527 -24.17 -20.40 10.09
N TYR A 528 -24.42 -21.69 10.30
CA TYR A 528 -25.59 -22.39 9.78
C TYR A 528 -26.40 -23.07 10.87
N PHE A 529 -27.73 -23.01 10.75
CA PHE A 529 -28.66 -23.86 11.50
C PHE A 529 -29.87 -24.22 10.65
N VAL A 530 -30.60 -25.26 11.05
CA VAL A 530 -31.82 -25.73 10.39
C VAL A 530 -32.96 -25.80 11.39
N ILE A 531 -34.16 -25.34 10.99
CA ILE A 531 -35.41 -25.47 11.74
C ILE A 531 -36.43 -26.28 10.93
N ALA A 532 -37.30 -27.03 11.61
CA ALA A 532 -38.37 -27.80 10.99
C ALA A 532 -39.74 -27.14 11.25
N LYS A 533 -40.62 -27.16 10.25
CA LYS A 533 -42.01 -26.69 10.35
C LYS A 533 -42.97 -27.85 10.19
N ASP A 534 -44.02 -27.90 11.00
CA ASP A 534 -45.15 -28.81 10.76
C ASP A 534 -46.24 -28.22 9.86
N ILE A 535 -47.18 -29.07 9.46
CA ILE A 535 -48.33 -28.66 8.62
C ILE A 535 -49.31 -27.71 9.33
N GLN A 536 -49.24 -27.60 10.66
CA GLN A 536 -50.01 -26.62 11.44
C GLN A 536 -49.27 -25.28 11.56
N GLY A 537 -48.06 -25.21 11.03
CA GLY A 537 -47.23 -24.04 10.96
C GLY A 537 -46.36 -23.77 12.19
N LYS A 538 -46.23 -24.73 13.10
CA LYS A 538 -45.34 -24.62 14.27
C LYS A 538 -43.91 -24.96 13.90
N TRP A 539 -42.96 -24.27 14.53
CA TRP A 539 -41.53 -24.45 14.31
C TRP A 539 -40.90 -25.24 15.46
N SER A 540 -39.91 -26.07 15.14
CA SER A 540 -39.00 -26.63 16.14
C SER A 540 -38.11 -25.55 16.74
N GLU A 541 -37.40 -25.91 17.81
CA GLU A 541 -36.15 -25.23 18.17
C GLU A 541 -35.13 -25.33 17.01
N ILE A 542 -34.12 -24.45 17.00
CA ILE A 542 -33.00 -24.55 16.05
C ILE A 542 -32.21 -25.85 16.27
N SER A 543 -31.58 -26.35 15.21
CA SER A 543 -30.53 -27.36 15.34
C SER A 543 -29.34 -26.83 16.15
N ASN A 544 -28.32 -27.67 16.35
CA ASN A 544 -27.00 -27.13 16.65
C ASN A 544 -26.56 -26.13 15.56
N GLU A 545 -25.84 -25.10 15.97
CA GLU A 545 -25.18 -24.19 15.04
C GLU A 545 -23.88 -24.81 14.54
N LEU A 546 -23.59 -24.64 13.25
CA LEU A 546 -22.30 -24.97 12.65
C LEU A 546 -21.63 -23.68 12.19
N GLU A 547 -20.47 -23.39 12.75
CA GLU A 547 -19.57 -22.36 12.22
C GLU A 547 -18.63 -23.02 11.21
N VAL A 548 -18.69 -22.57 9.96
CA VAL A 548 -17.95 -23.16 8.84
C VAL A 548 -17.12 -22.05 8.18
N PRO A 549 -15.78 -22.05 8.33
CA PRO A 549 -14.92 -21.18 7.54
C PRO A 549 -14.90 -21.64 6.08
N THR A 550 -15.18 -20.73 5.13
CA THR A 550 -14.74 -20.94 3.75
C THR A 550 -13.25 -20.65 3.71
N ASP A 551 -12.42 -21.67 3.49
CA ASP A 551 -10.97 -21.55 3.59
C ASP A 551 -10.39 -20.61 2.52
N LEU A 552 -9.34 -19.86 2.90
CA LEU A 552 -8.40 -19.30 1.94
C LEU A 552 -7.40 -20.42 1.57
N GLU A 553 -7.72 -21.10 0.47
CA GLU A 553 -6.88 -22.01 -0.36
C GLU A 553 -6.76 -23.51 0.00
N PRO A 554 -6.75 -24.39 -1.04
CA PRO A 554 -6.21 -24.14 -2.38
C PRO A 554 -7.21 -24.25 -3.54
N TYR A 555 -7.44 -23.12 -4.23
CA TYR A 555 -7.61 -23.10 -5.70
C TYR A 555 -6.68 -22.07 -6.37
N ARG A 556 -5.67 -21.54 -5.67
CA ARG A 556 -4.58 -20.80 -6.34
C ARG A 556 -3.48 -21.80 -6.72
N PRO A 557 -2.89 -21.67 -7.92
CA PRO A 557 -1.68 -22.41 -8.26
C PRO A 557 -0.60 -22.18 -7.19
N SER A 558 0.16 -23.22 -6.87
CA SER A 558 1.40 -23.02 -6.12
C SER A 558 2.33 -22.05 -6.87
N VAL A 559 3.04 -21.20 -6.14
CA VAL A 559 4.10 -20.36 -6.72
C VAL A 559 5.09 -21.28 -7.45
N PRO A 560 5.52 -20.97 -8.69
CA PRO A 560 6.49 -21.78 -9.39
C PRO A 560 7.76 -21.97 -8.55
N VAL A 561 8.15 -23.22 -8.32
CA VAL A 561 9.34 -23.57 -7.54
C VAL A 561 10.50 -23.98 -8.45
N ASP A 562 11.70 -24.10 -7.88
CA ASP A 562 12.94 -24.40 -8.61
C ASP A 562 13.22 -23.44 -9.78
N PHE A 563 12.76 -22.19 -9.68
CA PHE A 563 12.98 -21.16 -10.68
C PHE A 563 14.47 -20.82 -10.77
N ARG A 564 15.07 -21.11 -11.93
CA ARG A 564 16.53 -21.09 -12.13
C ARG A 564 16.91 -20.68 -13.55
N SER A 565 18.13 -20.18 -13.70
CA SER A 565 18.76 -20.05 -15.01
C SER A 565 19.51 -21.35 -15.37
N THR A 566 19.30 -21.87 -16.58
CA THR A 566 19.92 -23.12 -17.07
C THR A 566 20.86 -22.92 -18.24
N GLY A 567 20.81 -21.76 -18.89
CA GLY A 567 21.64 -21.41 -20.02
C GLY A 567 21.76 -19.90 -20.16
N ARG A 568 22.86 -19.46 -20.76
CA ARG A 568 23.10 -18.06 -21.05
C ARG A 568 23.96 -17.94 -22.29
N THR A 569 23.78 -16.84 -23.02
CA THR A 569 24.66 -16.39 -24.09
C THR A 569 25.00 -14.92 -23.84
N THR A 570 25.69 -14.27 -24.79
CA THR A 570 25.90 -12.82 -24.74
C THR A 570 24.60 -12.03 -24.90
N THR A 571 23.51 -12.62 -25.42
CA THR A 571 22.26 -11.88 -25.68
C THR A 571 21.00 -12.59 -25.23
N SER A 572 21.12 -13.67 -24.46
CA SER A 572 19.97 -14.40 -23.95
C SER A 572 20.23 -15.11 -22.62
N ILE A 573 19.15 -15.33 -21.88
CA ILE A 573 19.11 -16.13 -20.65
C ILE A 573 17.97 -17.15 -20.78
N THR A 574 18.29 -18.42 -20.56
CA THR A 574 17.31 -19.51 -20.49
C THR A 574 16.92 -19.74 -19.04
N LEU A 575 15.62 -19.68 -18.79
CA LEU A 575 14.95 -19.82 -17.51
C LEU A 575 14.18 -21.13 -17.49
N ASP A 576 14.18 -21.81 -16.36
CA ASP A 576 13.50 -23.07 -16.14
C ASP A 576 12.86 -23.09 -14.75
N TRP A 577 11.73 -23.77 -14.59
CA TRP A 577 11.01 -23.89 -13.33
C TRP A 577 10.19 -25.18 -13.29
N SER A 578 9.89 -25.63 -12.09
CA SER A 578 8.94 -26.72 -11.87
C SER A 578 7.52 -26.20 -12.08
N VAL A 579 6.69 -26.95 -12.80
CA VAL A 579 5.30 -26.58 -13.03
C VAL A 579 4.53 -26.51 -11.71
N SER A 580 3.67 -25.50 -11.57
CA SER A 580 2.78 -25.34 -10.44
C SER A 580 1.81 -26.52 -10.29
N THR A 581 1.32 -26.73 -9.07
CA THR A 581 0.42 -27.82 -8.70
C THR A 581 -0.83 -27.28 -8.04
N ASP A 582 -2.00 -27.68 -8.55
CA ASP A 582 -3.33 -27.52 -7.97
C ASP A 582 -4.34 -28.37 -8.79
N ALA A 583 -5.54 -28.64 -8.26
CA ALA A 583 -6.64 -29.34 -8.92
C ALA A 583 -7.19 -28.60 -10.17
N SER A 584 -6.86 -27.31 -10.34
CA SER A 584 -7.42 -26.40 -11.36
C SER A 584 -6.59 -26.26 -12.65
N GLY A 585 -5.54 -27.07 -12.82
CA GLY A 585 -4.67 -27.03 -14.02
C GLY A 585 -5.43 -27.25 -15.34
N PRO A 586 -4.91 -26.79 -16.49
CA PRO A 586 -3.55 -26.32 -16.79
C PRO A 586 -3.24 -24.89 -16.32
N PHE A 587 -1.93 -24.56 -16.24
CA PHE A 587 -1.43 -23.27 -15.75
C PHE A 587 -0.77 -22.45 -16.87
N ASP A 588 -1.08 -21.17 -16.91
CA ASP A 588 -0.41 -20.14 -17.69
C ASP A 588 0.65 -19.44 -16.82
N TYR A 589 1.80 -19.07 -17.40
CA TYR A 589 2.87 -18.40 -16.65
C TYR A 589 3.18 -17.02 -17.24
N GLU A 590 3.33 -16.04 -16.35
CA GLU A 590 3.79 -14.69 -16.67
C GLU A 590 5.17 -14.46 -16.07
N LEU A 591 6.11 -14.05 -16.92
CA LEU A 591 7.47 -13.71 -16.49
C LEU A 591 7.63 -12.20 -16.44
N PHE A 592 8.39 -11.75 -15.45
CA PHE A 592 8.76 -10.35 -15.25
C PHE A 592 10.27 -10.25 -15.29
N ARG A 593 10.79 -9.25 -15.99
CA ARG A 593 12.20 -8.88 -16.02
C ARG A 593 12.33 -7.46 -15.50
N GLU A 594 13.13 -7.26 -14.47
CA GLU A 594 13.30 -5.95 -13.81
C GLU A 594 11.94 -5.37 -13.34
N GLY A 595 11.03 -6.22 -12.89
CA GLY A 595 9.67 -5.86 -12.46
C GLY A 595 8.66 -5.60 -13.59
N VAL A 596 9.08 -5.63 -14.86
CA VAL A 596 8.20 -5.43 -16.03
C VAL A 596 7.82 -6.76 -16.66
N SER A 597 6.53 -6.97 -16.93
CA SER A 597 6.06 -8.18 -17.62
C SER A 597 6.69 -8.29 -19.02
N ILE A 598 7.28 -9.45 -19.32
CA ILE A 598 7.76 -9.84 -20.65
C ILE A 598 6.78 -10.80 -21.35
N GLY A 599 5.54 -10.86 -20.84
CA GLY A 599 4.39 -11.54 -21.43
C GLY A 599 3.95 -12.81 -20.69
N LYS A 600 2.68 -13.16 -20.92
CA LYS A 600 2.02 -14.41 -20.50
C LYS A 600 2.26 -15.54 -21.50
N GLY A 601 1.79 -16.76 -21.23
CA GLY A 601 1.91 -17.91 -22.13
C GLY A 601 3.27 -18.62 -22.07
N LYS A 602 4.07 -18.38 -21.03
CA LYS A 602 5.45 -18.91 -20.96
C LYS A 602 5.43 -20.37 -20.52
N VAL A 603 6.30 -21.19 -21.12
CA VAL A 603 6.47 -22.60 -20.75
C VAL A 603 7.93 -22.88 -20.40
N PRO A 604 8.21 -23.68 -19.36
CA PRO A 604 9.59 -24.04 -19.02
C PRO A 604 10.13 -25.12 -19.99
N PRO A 605 11.37 -25.01 -20.48
CA PRO A 605 12.26 -23.85 -20.34
C PRO A 605 11.89 -22.72 -21.31
N PHE A 606 12.02 -21.47 -20.86
CA PHE A 606 11.81 -20.26 -21.65
C PHE A 606 13.14 -19.51 -21.84
N THR A 607 13.45 -19.11 -23.08
CA THR A 607 14.62 -18.27 -23.37
C THR A 607 14.20 -16.83 -23.59
N ASP A 608 14.72 -15.94 -22.76
CA ASP A 608 14.61 -14.51 -22.92
C ASP A 608 15.75 -14.00 -23.82
N GLU A 609 15.40 -13.39 -24.95
CA GLU A 609 16.33 -12.97 -26.01
C GLU A 609 16.43 -11.44 -26.12
N GLY A 610 17.39 -10.93 -26.89
CA GLY A 610 17.58 -9.50 -27.12
C GLY A 610 18.19 -8.77 -25.92
N LEU A 611 18.87 -9.52 -25.04
CA LEU A 611 19.55 -8.99 -23.87
C LEU A 611 20.87 -8.33 -24.26
N LEU A 612 21.33 -7.43 -23.40
CA LEU A 612 22.67 -6.85 -23.49
C LEU A 612 23.67 -7.84 -22.90
N GLN A 613 24.85 -7.94 -23.50
CA GLN A 613 25.94 -8.77 -22.99
C GLN A 613 26.52 -8.24 -21.69
N SER A 614 27.13 -9.13 -20.90
CA SER A 614 27.77 -8.81 -19.61
C SER A 614 26.85 -8.09 -18.62
N ARG A 615 25.55 -8.39 -18.64
CA ARG A 615 24.53 -7.69 -17.86
C ARG A 615 23.80 -8.62 -16.90
N LEU A 616 23.56 -8.12 -15.68
CA LEU A 616 22.71 -8.73 -14.66
C LEU A 616 21.24 -8.39 -14.92
N TYR A 617 20.37 -9.38 -14.74
CA TYR A 617 18.93 -9.28 -14.87
C TYR A 617 18.23 -9.96 -13.68
N GLY A 618 17.22 -9.29 -13.12
CA GLY A 618 16.31 -9.85 -12.12
C GLY A 618 15.01 -10.36 -12.76
N TYR A 619 14.60 -11.57 -12.40
CA TYR A 619 13.42 -12.23 -12.92
C TYR A 619 12.47 -12.66 -11.81
N HIS A 620 11.17 -12.53 -12.07
CA HIS A 620 10.11 -13.10 -11.25
C HIS A 620 9.11 -13.84 -12.12
N ILE A 621 8.38 -14.78 -11.53
CA ILE A 621 7.35 -15.56 -12.23
C ILE A 621 6.07 -15.69 -11.40
N ILE A 622 4.92 -15.65 -12.08
CA ILE A 622 3.58 -15.94 -11.53
C ILE A 622 2.97 -17.08 -12.36
N ALA A 623 2.24 -17.98 -11.70
CA ALA A 623 1.37 -18.97 -12.36
C ALA A 623 -0.10 -18.54 -12.24
N THR A 624 -0.90 -18.77 -13.28
CA THR A 624 -2.36 -18.56 -13.28
C THR A 624 -3.05 -19.83 -13.76
N ASP A 625 -4.07 -20.32 -13.07
CA ASP A 625 -4.82 -21.50 -13.50
C ASP A 625 -5.84 -21.19 -14.62
N SER A 626 -6.53 -22.24 -15.07
CA SER A 626 -7.57 -22.16 -16.09
C SER A 626 -8.84 -21.40 -15.66
N LEU A 627 -9.01 -21.14 -14.37
CA LEU A 627 -10.12 -20.39 -13.77
C LEU A 627 -9.78 -18.90 -13.56
N GLY A 628 -8.52 -18.52 -13.81
CA GLY A 628 -8.02 -17.15 -13.67
C GLY A 628 -7.43 -16.83 -12.30
N ASN A 629 -7.19 -17.82 -11.44
CA ASN A 629 -6.56 -17.64 -10.13
C ASN A 629 -5.03 -17.61 -10.29
N SER A 630 -4.37 -16.57 -9.74
CA SER A 630 -2.91 -16.43 -9.81
C SER A 630 -2.21 -16.79 -8.49
N SER A 631 -1.02 -17.38 -8.58
CA SER A 631 -0.11 -17.58 -7.44
C SER A 631 0.42 -16.24 -6.91
N GLY A 632 1.11 -16.28 -5.76
CA GLY A 632 2.04 -15.21 -5.39
C GLY A 632 3.20 -15.09 -6.40
N LEU A 633 3.92 -13.97 -6.34
CA LEU A 633 5.16 -13.76 -7.11
C LEU A 633 6.26 -14.69 -6.56
N SER A 634 7.09 -15.27 -7.44
CA SER A 634 8.27 -16.01 -7.01
C SER A 634 9.25 -15.13 -6.24
N GLU A 635 10.21 -15.74 -5.54
CA GLU A 635 11.44 -15.05 -5.16
C GLU A 635 12.18 -14.54 -6.41
N GLU A 636 12.99 -13.48 -6.25
CA GLU A 636 13.77 -12.91 -7.35
C GLU A 636 14.91 -13.86 -7.77
N LEU A 637 14.90 -14.25 -9.04
CA LEU A 637 15.99 -14.96 -9.69
C LEU A 637 16.93 -13.97 -10.37
N LEU A 638 18.19 -13.94 -9.94
CA LEU A 638 19.23 -13.17 -10.61
C LEU A 638 19.99 -14.03 -11.62
N ALA A 639 20.19 -13.50 -12.83
CA ALA A 639 20.98 -14.15 -13.86
C ALA A 639 21.79 -13.14 -14.69
N THR A 640 22.93 -13.58 -15.23
CA THR A 640 23.83 -12.73 -16.03
C THR A 640 23.99 -13.27 -17.44
N THR A 641 24.03 -12.39 -18.44
CA THR A 641 24.49 -12.74 -19.80
C THR A 641 26.02 -12.92 -19.84
N GLU A 642 26.49 -13.69 -20.80
CA GLU A 642 27.92 -13.91 -21.02
C GLU A 642 28.64 -12.65 -21.51
N SER A 643 29.96 -12.68 -21.41
CA SER A 643 30.86 -11.65 -21.93
C SER A 643 31.62 -12.18 -23.12
N GLU A 644 31.83 -11.33 -24.12
CA GLU A 644 32.81 -11.62 -25.18
C GLU A 644 34.24 -11.69 -24.63
N ALA A 645 35.06 -12.51 -25.27
CA ALA A 645 36.48 -12.62 -24.95
C ALA A 645 37.19 -11.29 -25.18
N SER A 646 38.03 -10.88 -24.23
CA SER A 646 38.88 -9.69 -24.30
C SER A 646 40.29 -10.07 -23.88
N ASN A 647 41.30 -9.45 -24.51
CA ASN A 647 42.71 -9.65 -24.16
C ASN A 647 43.21 -8.61 -23.14
N ASP A 648 42.41 -7.60 -22.82
CA ASP A 648 42.81 -6.47 -21.99
C ASP A 648 42.37 -6.64 -20.52
N ARG A 649 41.68 -7.73 -20.20
CA ARG A 649 41.18 -8.05 -18.84
C ARG A 649 41.04 -9.57 -18.67
N PRO A 650 40.85 -10.09 -17.44
CA PRO A 650 40.67 -11.52 -17.25
C PRO A 650 39.35 -12.01 -17.84
N ALA A 651 39.30 -13.27 -18.28
CA ALA A 651 38.01 -13.90 -18.56
C ALA A 651 37.23 -14.16 -17.24
N PRO A 652 35.88 -14.24 -17.29
CA PRO A 652 35.08 -14.57 -16.11
C PRO A 652 35.45 -15.95 -15.54
N PRO A 653 35.45 -16.13 -14.21
CA PRO A 653 35.48 -17.44 -13.59
C PRO A 653 34.32 -18.31 -14.09
N GLY A 654 34.62 -19.58 -14.39
CA GLY A 654 33.64 -20.53 -14.89
C GLY A 654 33.00 -21.37 -13.78
N ASN A 655 31.82 -21.95 -14.05
CA ASN A 655 31.27 -23.05 -13.26
C ASN A 655 31.25 -22.79 -11.74
N LEU A 656 30.84 -21.58 -11.34
CA LEU A 656 30.56 -21.31 -9.94
C LEU A 656 29.47 -22.29 -9.49
N ARG A 657 29.70 -22.96 -8.36
CA ARG A 657 28.81 -24.00 -7.83
C ARG A 657 28.91 -24.11 -6.31
N GLN A 658 27.82 -24.54 -5.69
CA GLN A 658 27.83 -24.96 -4.30
C GLN A 658 28.44 -26.37 -4.17
N THR A 659 29.31 -26.57 -3.18
CA THR A 659 30.02 -27.83 -2.88
C THR A 659 29.77 -28.34 -1.45
N GLY A 660 29.01 -27.61 -0.64
CA GLY A 660 28.61 -28.02 0.70
C GLY A 660 27.68 -27.01 1.35
N ALA A 661 26.92 -27.46 2.36
CA ALA A 661 26.13 -26.61 3.23
C ALA A 661 26.15 -27.11 4.67
N THR A 662 25.97 -26.17 5.58
CA THR A 662 25.55 -26.41 6.95
C THR A 662 24.36 -25.48 7.23
N PRO A 663 23.71 -25.56 8.40
CA PRO A 663 22.67 -24.61 8.77
C PRO A 663 23.13 -23.14 8.75
N THR A 664 24.42 -22.87 8.89
CA THR A 664 24.93 -21.48 8.97
C THR A 664 26.07 -21.18 8.01
N SER A 665 26.28 -22.01 6.99
CA SER A 665 27.33 -21.78 6.00
C SER A 665 27.06 -22.47 4.68
N VAL A 666 27.60 -21.91 3.58
CA VAL A 666 27.66 -22.57 2.28
C VAL A 666 29.10 -22.58 1.77
N SER A 667 29.52 -23.67 1.14
CA SER A 667 30.82 -23.78 0.47
C SER A 667 30.65 -23.64 -1.03
N LEU A 668 31.42 -22.76 -1.63
CA LEU A 668 31.42 -22.43 -3.06
C LEU A 668 32.73 -22.87 -3.70
N ALA A 669 32.67 -23.29 -4.96
CA ALA A 669 33.83 -23.54 -5.80
C ALA A 669 33.59 -22.98 -7.21
N TRP A 670 34.65 -22.59 -7.89
CA TRP A 670 34.62 -22.13 -9.28
C TRP A 670 35.86 -22.61 -10.03
N ASP A 671 35.77 -22.60 -11.36
CA ASP A 671 36.86 -22.96 -12.23
C ASP A 671 37.63 -21.70 -12.63
N ALA A 672 38.96 -21.83 -12.73
CA ALA A 672 39.81 -20.72 -13.14
C ALA A 672 39.48 -20.26 -14.58
N PRO A 673 39.62 -18.96 -14.90
CA PRO A 673 39.39 -18.46 -16.25
C PRO A 673 40.29 -19.13 -17.30
N THR A 674 39.74 -19.46 -18.48
CA THR A 674 40.46 -20.14 -19.58
C THR A 674 40.97 -19.18 -20.67
N GLY A 675 41.00 -17.88 -20.40
CA GLY A 675 41.48 -16.83 -21.31
C GLY A 675 41.60 -15.45 -20.63
N GLY A 676 41.97 -14.43 -21.40
CA GLY A 676 42.19 -13.07 -20.89
C GLY A 676 43.55 -12.88 -20.19
N THR A 677 43.68 -11.81 -19.43
CA THR A 677 44.87 -11.50 -18.62
C THR A 677 44.97 -12.39 -17.37
N ALA A 678 46.15 -12.43 -16.76
CA ALA A 678 46.40 -13.28 -15.58
C ALA A 678 45.69 -12.72 -14.33
N VAL A 679 44.90 -13.57 -13.66
CA VAL A 679 44.19 -13.23 -12.43
C VAL A 679 45.17 -12.94 -11.28
N ASP A 680 44.93 -11.84 -10.57
CA ASP A 680 45.58 -11.45 -9.32
C ASP A 680 44.72 -11.81 -8.11
N VAL A 681 43.41 -11.51 -8.16
CA VAL A 681 42.44 -11.84 -7.10
C VAL A 681 41.09 -12.26 -7.66
N TYR A 682 40.32 -13.01 -6.87
CA TYR A 682 38.89 -13.26 -7.08
C TYR A 682 38.06 -12.47 -6.06
N HIS A 683 36.92 -11.97 -6.51
CA HIS A 683 35.89 -11.34 -5.70
C HIS A 683 34.65 -12.22 -5.66
N ILE A 684 34.24 -12.64 -4.46
CA ILE A 684 33.01 -13.37 -4.20
C ILE A 684 31.97 -12.37 -3.73
N TYR A 685 30.97 -12.13 -4.57
CA TYR A 685 29.87 -11.22 -4.26
C TYR A 685 28.71 -12.01 -3.69
N SER A 686 28.17 -11.52 -2.58
CA SER A 686 26.91 -11.98 -2.00
C SER A 686 25.88 -10.87 -2.13
N PHE A 687 24.66 -11.19 -2.53
CA PHE A 687 23.61 -10.18 -2.62
C PHE A 687 23.00 -9.79 -1.26
N ASP A 688 23.32 -10.54 -0.20
CA ASP A 688 22.83 -10.33 1.17
C ASP A 688 23.95 -10.04 2.20
N ALA A 689 25.22 -10.01 1.77
CA ALA A 689 26.38 -9.88 2.65
C ALA A 689 27.54 -9.13 1.95
N PRO A 690 28.56 -8.64 2.71
CA PRO A 690 29.70 -7.96 2.12
C PRO A 690 30.49 -8.82 1.13
N THR A 691 31.12 -8.16 0.15
CA THR A 691 32.01 -8.80 -0.82
C THR A 691 33.26 -9.35 -0.13
N VAL A 692 33.71 -10.54 -0.54
CA VAL A 692 34.97 -11.13 -0.07
C VAL A 692 35.98 -11.19 -1.19
N THR A 693 37.25 -10.86 -0.89
CA THR A 693 38.35 -10.97 -1.85
C THR A 693 39.32 -12.06 -1.43
N VAL A 694 39.75 -12.89 -2.38
CA VAL A 694 40.74 -13.96 -2.18
C VAL A 694 41.78 -13.94 -3.30
N ASP A 695 42.95 -14.50 -3.02
CA ASP A 695 44.10 -14.61 -3.89
C ASP A 695 43.77 -15.45 -5.15
N SER A 696 44.48 -15.22 -6.27
CA SER A 696 44.29 -15.97 -7.52
C SER A 696 44.52 -17.49 -7.44
N THR A 697 45.14 -17.99 -6.37
CA THR A 697 45.33 -19.43 -6.13
C THR A 697 44.12 -20.10 -5.46
N VAL A 698 43.18 -19.31 -4.95
CA VAL A 698 41.99 -19.79 -4.22
C VAL A 698 40.85 -19.98 -5.20
N LEU A 699 40.33 -21.20 -5.30
CA LEU A 699 39.18 -21.57 -6.15
C LEU A 699 37.96 -22.07 -5.37
N THR A 700 38.00 -21.93 -4.04
CA THR A 700 36.95 -22.35 -3.13
C THR A 700 36.80 -21.38 -1.98
N TYR A 701 35.57 -21.13 -1.53
CA TYR A 701 35.30 -20.25 -0.39
C TYR A 701 34.10 -20.73 0.43
N THR A 702 34.21 -20.72 1.76
CA THR A 702 33.10 -21.04 2.66
C THR A 702 32.55 -19.76 3.28
N VAL A 703 31.32 -19.41 2.90
CA VAL A 703 30.56 -18.30 3.48
C VAL A 703 29.95 -18.77 4.79
N ARG A 704 30.11 -18.03 5.89
CA ARG A 704 29.68 -18.40 7.25
C ARG A 704 28.73 -17.35 7.83
N GLY A 705 28.06 -17.69 8.94
CA GLY A 705 27.15 -16.77 9.64
C GLY A 705 25.79 -16.62 8.96
N LEU A 706 25.40 -17.60 8.16
CA LEU A 706 24.15 -17.60 7.42
C LEU A 706 22.98 -18.13 8.28
N THR A 707 21.76 -17.85 7.85
CA THR A 707 20.53 -18.33 8.48
C THR A 707 20.21 -19.74 7.95
N PRO A 708 19.76 -20.68 8.80
CA PRO A 708 19.31 -22.00 8.36
C PRO A 708 18.13 -21.96 7.39
N SER A 709 18.05 -22.95 6.50
CA SER A 709 16.98 -23.09 5.50
C SER A 709 16.76 -21.84 4.63
N LYS A 710 17.81 -21.06 4.39
CA LYS A 710 17.76 -19.85 3.57
C LYS A 710 18.63 -20.02 2.32
N THR A 711 18.08 -19.59 1.18
CA THR A 711 18.81 -19.51 -0.09
C THR A 711 19.45 -18.14 -0.22
N TYR A 712 20.69 -18.14 -0.69
CA TYR A 712 21.51 -16.96 -0.94
C TYR A 712 22.02 -16.99 -2.37
N GLN A 713 22.20 -15.83 -2.98
CA GLN A 713 22.69 -15.71 -4.35
C GLN A 713 24.14 -15.23 -4.34
N TYR A 714 25.00 -15.84 -5.18
CA TYR A 714 26.42 -15.52 -5.28
C TYR A 714 26.90 -15.45 -6.72
N LEU A 715 27.86 -14.55 -6.98
CA LEU A 715 28.63 -14.51 -8.22
C LEU A 715 30.13 -14.32 -7.90
N VAL A 716 31.01 -14.73 -8.81
CA VAL A 716 32.46 -14.52 -8.67
C VAL A 716 32.98 -13.73 -9.87
N GLY A 717 33.79 -12.70 -9.59
CA GLY A 717 34.57 -11.96 -10.59
C GLY A 717 36.07 -12.17 -10.38
N ALA A 718 36.86 -12.00 -11.43
CA ALA A 718 38.32 -12.00 -11.38
C ALA A 718 38.86 -10.59 -11.64
N ARG A 719 40.01 -10.26 -11.06
CA ARG A 719 40.76 -9.03 -11.32
C ARG A 719 42.21 -9.35 -11.63
N ASP A 720 42.84 -8.66 -12.57
CA ASP A 720 44.29 -8.77 -12.80
C ASP A 720 45.12 -7.76 -11.98
N LYS A 721 46.44 -7.76 -12.23
CA LYS A 721 47.39 -6.86 -11.56
C LYS A 721 47.26 -5.40 -11.99
N ASP A 722 46.66 -5.16 -13.15
CA ASP A 722 46.40 -3.82 -13.70
C ASP A 722 45.05 -3.27 -13.22
N SER A 723 44.38 -4.00 -12.32
CA SER A 723 43.09 -3.69 -11.71
C SER A 723 41.89 -3.80 -12.66
N GLU A 724 42.07 -4.46 -13.81
CA GLU A 724 40.98 -4.72 -14.75
C GLU A 724 40.15 -5.93 -14.31
N LEU A 725 38.82 -5.79 -14.36
CA LEU A 725 37.89 -6.84 -13.97
C LEU A 725 37.41 -7.69 -15.14
N SER A 726 37.18 -8.96 -14.86
CA SER A 726 36.43 -9.83 -15.75
C SER A 726 34.96 -9.44 -15.86
N GLY A 727 34.29 -10.01 -16.86
CA GLY A 727 32.83 -10.15 -16.82
C GLY A 727 32.36 -11.00 -15.63
N PRO A 728 31.04 -11.09 -15.38
CA PRO A 728 30.51 -11.89 -14.28
C PRO A 728 30.55 -13.41 -14.57
N SER A 729 30.79 -14.23 -13.54
CA SER A 729 30.49 -15.67 -13.60
C SER A 729 28.98 -15.92 -13.75
N ASN A 730 28.58 -17.20 -13.82
CA ASN A 730 27.19 -17.55 -13.55
C ASN A 730 26.83 -17.22 -12.09
N ILE A 731 25.54 -17.05 -11.82
CA ILE A 731 25.02 -16.91 -10.45
C ILE A 731 24.73 -18.29 -9.88
N VAL A 732 25.03 -18.49 -8.60
CA VAL A 732 24.67 -19.68 -7.83
C VAL A 732 23.69 -19.32 -6.74
N HIS A 733 22.61 -20.08 -6.69
CA HIS A 733 21.60 -20.04 -5.64
C HIS A 733 22.00 -21.10 -4.62
N ALA A 734 22.76 -20.71 -3.59
CA ALA A 734 23.26 -21.63 -2.59
C ALA A 734 22.38 -21.60 -1.34
N SER A 735 21.87 -22.77 -0.94
CA SER A 735 20.99 -22.91 0.21
C SER A 735 21.75 -23.47 1.40
N THR A 736 21.51 -22.89 2.58
CA THR A 736 21.91 -23.50 3.85
C THR A 736 21.01 -24.69 4.17
N SER A 737 21.56 -25.64 4.92
CA SER A 737 20.82 -26.81 5.39
C SER A 737 19.77 -26.44 6.44
N ALA A 738 18.82 -27.32 6.68
CA ALA A 738 17.91 -27.17 7.82
C ALA A 738 18.68 -27.28 9.16
N ALA A 739 18.26 -26.50 10.15
CA ALA A 739 18.78 -26.63 11.51
C ALA A 739 18.43 -28.03 12.06
N LEU A 740 19.44 -28.71 12.62
CA LEU A 740 19.23 -30.00 13.25
C LEU A 740 18.75 -29.82 14.70
N PRO A 741 17.75 -30.57 15.16
CA PRO A 741 17.32 -30.54 16.55
C PRO A 741 18.43 -31.05 17.49
N GLU A 742 18.54 -30.46 18.68
CA GLU A 742 19.42 -30.99 19.75
C GLU A 742 18.92 -32.37 20.20
N TRP A 743 19.86 -33.29 20.43
CA TRP A 743 19.56 -34.62 20.96
C TRP A 743 18.99 -34.52 22.37
N LYS A 744 17.98 -35.35 22.65
CA LYS A 744 17.26 -35.39 23.92
C LYS A 744 17.20 -36.82 24.43
N THR A 745 17.25 -36.97 25.75
CA THR A 745 16.92 -38.22 26.45
C THR A 745 15.41 -38.47 26.43
N ASN A 746 14.99 -39.73 26.55
CA ASN A 746 13.59 -40.15 26.60
C ASN A 746 12.80 -39.70 25.36
N THR A 747 13.43 -39.83 24.19
CA THR A 747 12.88 -39.47 22.88
C THR A 747 13.07 -40.64 21.93
N ASP A 748 12.01 -40.97 21.18
CA ASP A 748 12.10 -41.99 20.13
C ASP A 748 12.82 -41.41 18.91
N TYR A 749 13.88 -42.10 18.50
CA TYR A 749 14.61 -41.80 17.26
C TYR A 749 14.44 -42.96 16.29
N VAL A 750 14.15 -42.63 15.04
CA VAL A 750 14.11 -43.59 13.93
C VAL A 750 15.40 -43.52 13.12
N LYS A 751 15.68 -44.59 12.37
CA LYS A 751 16.86 -44.63 11.50
C LYS A 751 16.80 -43.51 10.49
N GLY A 752 17.87 -42.72 10.39
CA GLY A 752 17.97 -41.57 9.52
C GLY A 752 17.74 -40.22 10.20
N ASP A 753 17.21 -40.19 11.43
CA ASP A 753 17.09 -38.96 12.20
C ASP A 753 18.46 -38.31 12.41
N LYS A 754 18.50 -36.99 12.27
CA LYS A 754 19.72 -36.19 12.41
C LYS A 754 19.58 -35.26 13.59
N VAL A 755 20.60 -35.20 14.44
CA VAL A 755 20.60 -34.39 15.66
C VAL A 755 21.94 -33.70 15.87
N MET A 756 21.93 -32.61 16.65
CA MET A 756 23.12 -32.04 17.27
C MET A 756 23.34 -32.66 18.65
N TYR A 757 24.60 -32.95 19.00
CA TYR A 757 24.99 -33.26 20.37
C TYR A 757 26.42 -32.78 20.61
N ALA A 758 26.62 -32.01 21.69
CA ALA A 758 27.91 -31.43 22.06
C ALA A 758 28.62 -30.68 20.90
N GLY A 759 27.85 -30.00 20.04
CA GLY A 759 28.37 -29.21 18.92
C GLY A 759 28.73 -30.00 17.65
N ALA A 760 28.48 -31.32 17.62
CA ALA A 760 28.67 -32.16 16.44
C ALA A 760 27.34 -32.76 15.95
N SER A 761 27.22 -32.98 14.64
CA SER A 761 26.04 -33.58 14.03
C SER A 761 26.15 -35.10 13.97
N TYR A 762 25.06 -35.79 14.24
CA TYR A 762 24.97 -37.25 14.21
C TYR A 762 23.72 -37.72 13.47
N ILE A 763 23.79 -38.91 12.89
CA ILE A 763 22.67 -39.62 12.28
C ILE A 763 22.37 -40.91 13.05
N CYS A 764 21.09 -41.17 13.29
CA CYS A 764 20.60 -42.38 13.93
C CYS A 764 20.73 -43.58 12.97
N LEU A 765 21.47 -44.60 13.38
CA LEU A 765 21.74 -45.80 12.59
C LEU A 765 20.66 -46.87 12.76
N ASN A 766 20.09 -46.96 13.97
CA ASN A 766 19.11 -47.97 14.36
C ASN A 766 18.03 -47.32 15.22
N PRO A 767 16.73 -47.59 14.96
CA PRO A 767 15.65 -47.01 15.74
C PRO A 767 15.76 -47.39 17.22
N HIS A 768 15.57 -46.43 18.12
CA HIS A 768 15.65 -46.66 19.57
C HIS A 768 14.92 -45.57 20.35
N HIS A 769 14.50 -45.90 21.56
CA HIS A 769 14.09 -44.92 22.56
C HIS A 769 15.33 -44.48 23.35
N SER A 770 15.68 -43.19 23.32
CA SER A 770 16.94 -42.69 23.87
C SER A 770 16.99 -42.76 25.41
N GLN A 771 18.13 -43.21 25.94
CA GLN A 771 18.45 -43.18 27.37
C GLN A 771 19.65 -42.28 27.63
N THR A 772 19.87 -41.93 28.90
CA THR A 772 20.95 -41.01 29.31
C THR A 772 22.33 -41.44 28.81
N ASP A 773 22.63 -42.74 28.80
CA ASP A 773 23.94 -43.27 28.40
C ASP A 773 24.03 -43.59 26.88
N TRP A 774 22.95 -43.37 26.12
CA TRP A 774 22.85 -43.68 24.70
C TRP A 774 23.01 -42.44 23.81
N TYR A 775 23.77 -41.47 24.29
CA TYR A 775 23.99 -40.21 23.60
C TYR A 775 24.87 -40.38 22.35
N PRO A 776 24.72 -39.49 21.35
CA PRO A 776 25.57 -39.50 20.15
C PRO A 776 27.05 -39.33 20.49
N GLY A 777 27.90 -40.22 19.97
CA GLY A 777 29.32 -40.30 20.31
C GLY A 777 29.66 -41.23 21.48
N GLY A 778 28.71 -41.54 22.37
CA GLY A 778 28.84 -42.55 23.43
C GLY A 778 28.34 -43.94 23.01
N ALA A 779 27.37 -43.99 22.09
CA ALA A 779 26.77 -45.24 21.59
C ALA A 779 26.94 -45.41 20.07
N PRO A 780 28.10 -45.90 19.59
CA PRO A 780 28.44 -45.97 18.16
C PRO A 780 27.60 -46.97 17.34
N THR A 781 26.90 -47.89 18.00
CA THR A 781 25.93 -48.79 17.35
C THR A 781 24.59 -48.12 17.05
N LEU A 782 24.30 -46.99 17.70
CA LEU A 782 23.05 -46.24 17.56
C LEU A 782 23.26 -44.94 16.77
N TRP A 783 24.44 -44.33 16.85
CA TRP A 783 24.74 -43.03 16.24
C TRP A 783 26.06 -43.05 15.46
N ALA A 784 26.07 -42.40 14.30
CA ALA A 784 27.30 -42.10 13.56
C ALA A 784 27.46 -40.58 13.35
N PRO A 785 28.69 -40.05 13.29
CA PRO A 785 28.92 -38.68 12.85
C PRO A 785 28.30 -38.44 11.47
N TRP A 786 27.62 -37.31 11.31
CA TRP A 786 26.99 -36.93 10.05
C TRP A 786 27.59 -35.63 9.54
N THR A 787 27.93 -35.62 8.25
CA THR A 787 28.30 -34.41 7.50
C THR A 787 27.52 -34.44 6.20
N GLU A 788 26.89 -33.33 5.85
CA GLU A 788 26.21 -33.21 4.57
C GLU A 788 27.25 -33.18 3.44
N GLN A 789 27.30 -34.23 2.62
CA GLN A 789 28.07 -34.21 1.38
C GLN A 789 27.20 -33.61 0.28
N ALA A 790 27.64 -32.52 -0.34
CA ALA A 790 27.03 -32.09 -1.59
C ALA A 790 27.54 -33.01 -2.71
N GLY A 791 26.69 -33.96 -3.11
CA GLY A 791 26.94 -34.83 -4.26
C GLY A 791 25.68 -34.87 -5.12
N GLY A 792 25.78 -34.32 -6.33
CA GLY A 792 24.63 -34.07 -7.20
C GLY A 792 23.84 -35.30 -7.62
N ARG A 793 22.52 -35.14 -7.67
CA ARG A 793 21.63 -35.47 -8.78
C ARG A 793 20.20 -35.06 -8.41
N GLY A 794 19.45 -34.63 -9.41
CA GLY A 794 18.12 -34.08 -9.26
C GLY A 794 17.13 -35.00 -8.54
N PHE A 795 16.11 -34.35 -7.99
CA PHE A 795 14.84 -34.92 -7.57
C PHE A 795 14.42 -36.14 -8.43
N ARG A 796 14.61 -37.34 -7.90
CA ARG A 796 13.83 -38.54 -8.23
C ARG A 796 14.12 -39.62 -7.18
N ASP A 797 13.32 -39.62 -6.13
CA ASP A 797 13.00 -40.82 -5.38
C ASP A 797 11.51 -40.73 -5.00
N TRP A 798 10.65 -41.32 -5.84
CA TRP A 798 9.29 -41.69 -5.44
C TRP A 798 9.33 -43.12 -4.88
N PRO A 799 8.50 -43.46 -3.88
CA PRO A 799 8.38 -44.84 -3.39
C PRO A 799 8.09 -45.84 -4.51
N LYS A 800 8.74 -47.01 -4.45
CA LYS A 800 8.60 -48.13 -5.40
C LYS A 800 7.19 -48.76 -5.48
N GLU A 801 6.21 -48.19 -4.79
CA GLU A 801 4.84 -48.71 -4.73
C GLU A 801 3.95 -48.20 -5.88
N TRP A 802 4.51 -47.39 -6.79
CA TRP A 802 3.80 -46.84 -7.96
C TRP A 802 4.57 -47.00 -9.29
N GLN A 803 5.38 -48.07 -9.43
CA GLN A 803 5.78 -48.65 -10.73
C GLN A 803 5.05 -49.98 -10.91
#